data_AF-A0A1H3GGJ2-F1
#
_entry.id   AF-A0A1H3GGJ2-F1
#
_cell.length_a   1.000
_cell.length_b   1.000
_cell.length_c   1.000
_cell.angle_alpha   90.00
_cell.angle_beta   90.00
_cell.angle_gamma   90.00
#
_symmetry.space_group_name_H-M   'P 1'
#
loop_
_entity.id
_entity.type
_entity.pdbx_description
1 polymer ?
#
loop_
_entity_poly.entity_id
_entity_poly.type
_entity_poly.pdbx_seq_one_letter_code
_entity_poly.pdbx_strand_id
1 'polypeptide(L)'
;MYTVDIVSPCGGGKSGIEKVLKSWKKIKNINIRFVHLGRGIAYLDGYREAYEFDVYDSNKDMVSQTSKMAETYSKFVLKYGPPNLSIALNYPIMSKIIRVSQKLLTKENKDEFKIVSFVHSDVNMYETVGLGGLIELAEADYHLCINKTLIKQLKEAGINENKIFNIGNPIEFPEEKIFLKRNYENGKIRKKQNKLIFVGRVSAEKRLDIILEAMYRAKSNWKLKIIGDGEYKKELFDIVEYLELRNNIEYLGWKDEPWDYLEDEVALVSASDYEGFLLVGAEALANGIMVLTTRTVIDYIKEGVNGYFFDNTDGIQLAQLLDRIANGEIKIPDPKLCRDSVLEYEEENYLKKVKDILLRMIDKTANISADDYFKLISDLIEYKKNEELDRALFEALIKYPYDYRWYFIKSLLAEAEEDYEEQFLWILLIKFLKEDKKIKLTKKDEDDVENTYIDLRNNRILRKTNIRKKTIKLLKKLIDLKAYELSEMYVSFFLKSECLEIELGKVFMDRELVTMSMMLEIGLTEINNGCVILSNREESIEKYNSIIRYKDNTKKFFEVLKKVRFCIERICYGIKEIRKRTLVDVIVENDITPEMLLVFIRGTVPLDCNNYSVYKRILNYLENERVRGKTISEKFIKRYEMFLPILKEMEQGKKEVLFQEVKEEFAFKKTILNLDESKRSEIIEYEKSKTEKGGNECEILNCTIKEWDEIKRIITDGSKNVDNKKIAIIFCTNDNEMRLECEAYLRTLKVPDDYSLEVIEVVNAKSMTSGYNAAIINTDAKYKLYIHHDVWIIEPNVLLELIQTVQKFEDLKLVGVVGSGNFYIGGCWFVGENLEKNFAKLCQNYEIETHLTEYIGKDVDCVGTLNDKIKLYRAKAIDGVFMFTTIDVPWREDVFTNWHFYDISECVEYVKRGYECAFFDNGKINIHHYVTVNGEAAVEYLEWKDIFLNYVKEIDEKLFD
;
A
#
# COMPACT_ATOMS: atom_id res chain seq x y z
N MET A 1 -15.41 -31.69 11.88
CA MET A 1 -14.34 -30.97 12.61
C MET A 1 -13.30 -30.60 11.56
N TYR A 2 -12.95 -29.32 11.44
CA TYR A 2 -12.00 -28.90 10.41
C TYR A 2 -10.60 -29.43 10.70
N THR A 3 -9.83 -29.77 9.68
CA THR A 3 -8.48 -30.32 9.82
C THR A 3 -7.45 -29.33 9.25
N VAL A 4 -6.36 -29.09 9.97
CA VAL A 4 -5.25 -28.23 9.53
C VAL A 4 -3.96 -29.00 9.69
N ASP A 5 -3.19 -29.08 8.62
CA ASP A 5 -1.87 -29.71 8.62
C ASP A 5 -0.80 -28.62 8.78
N ILE A 6 0.08 -28.77 9.77
CA ILE A 6 1.31 -27.98 9.89
C ILE A 6 2.44 -28.80 9.29
N VAL A 7 2.89 -28.43 8.10
CA VAL A 7 3.89 -29.19 7.35
C VAL A 7 5.24 -28.50 7.48
N SER A 8 6.19 -29.20 8.09
CA SER A 8 7.52 -28.68 8.38
C SER A 8 8.60 -29.61 7.83
N PRO A 9 9.72 -29.11 7.27
CA PRO A 9 10.82 -29.94 6.80
C PRO A 9 11.63 -30.56 7.95
N CYS A 10 11.56 -30.01 9.16
CA CYS A 10 12.30 -30.46 10.34
C CYS A 10 11.69 -29.94 11.65
N GLY A 11 12.17 -30.42 12.79
CA GLY A 11 11.90 -29.83 14.11
C GLY A 11 12.92 -30.31 15.16
N GLY A 12 12.57 -30.22 16.44
CA GLY A 12 13.29 -30.81 17.57
C GLY A 12 14.38 -29.92 18.16
N GLY A 13 14.48 -28.65 17.76
CA GLY A 13 15.42 -27.68 18.31
C GLY A 13 14.71 -26.67 19.19
N LYS A 14 15.26 -26.37 20.39
CA LYS A 14 14.73 -25.40 21.39
C LYS A 14 14.62 -23.96 20.83
N SER A 15 13.70 -23.74 19.90
CA SER A 15 13.55 -22.53 19.10
C SER A 15 12.21 -21.86 19.38
N GLY A 16 12.09 -20.58 19.00
CA GLY A 16 10.84 -19.83 19.15
C GLY A 16 9.66 -20.47 18.42
N ILE A 17 9.89 -21.07 17.26
CA ILE A 17 8.85 -21.72 16.44
C ILE A 17 8.19 -22.86 17.22
N GLU A 18 8.95 -23.69 17.92
CA GLU A 18 8.39 -24.80 18.70
C GLU A 18 7.52 -24.33 19.86
N LYS A 19 7.88 -23.21 20.51
CA LYS A 19 7.02 -22.58 21.51
C LYS A 19 5.67 -22.18 20.91
N VAL A 20 5.69 -21.58 19.71
CA VAL A 20 4.46 -21.21 18.97
C VAL A 20 3.63 -22.44 18.63
N LEU A 21 4.23 -23.46 18.03
CA LEU A 21 3.51 -24.68 17.64
C LEU A 21 2.94 -25.44 18.85
N LYS A 22 3.65 -25.44 19.98
CA LYS A 22 3.16 -26.05 21.23
C LYS A 22 1.88 -25.36 21.73
N SER A 23 1.74 -24.04 21.59
CA SER A 23 0.51 -23.33 21.97
C SER A 23 -0.65 -23.63 21.03
N TRP A 24 -0.38 -23.85 19.73
CA TRP A 24 -1.41 -24.18 18.75
C TRP A 24 -2.15 -25.49 19.06
N LYS A 25 -1.55 -26.42 19.82
CA LYS A 25 -2.22 -27.62 20.37
C LYS A 25 -3.48 -27.28 21.19
N LYS A 26 -3.59 -26.04 21.71
CA LYS A 26 -4.70 -25.56 22.53
C LYS A 26 -5.85 -24.97 21.70
N ILE A 27 -5.71 -24.84 20.37
CA ILE A 27 -6.76 -24.31 19.49
C ILE A 27 -7.96 -25.28 19.49
N LYS A 28 -9.10 -24.82 20.01
CA LYS A 28 -10.32 -25.62 20.12
C LYS A 28 -11.09 -25.63 18.79
N ASN A 29 -11.74 -26.76 18.49
CA ASN A 29 -12.62 -27.00 17.33
C ASN A 29 -11.91 -27.11 15.96
N ILE A 30 -10.58 -27.14 15.92
CA ILE A 30 -9.77 -27.46 14.75
C ILE A 30 -8.89 -28.65 15.12
N ASN A 31 -8.87 -29.69 14.29
CA ASN A 31 -7.96 -30.81 14.42
C ASN A 31 -6.62 -30.44 13.75
N ILE A 32 -5.60 -30.18 14.56
CA ILE A 32 -4.27 -29.80 14.04
C ILE A 32 -3.38 -31.03 13.98
N ARG A 33 -2.90 -31.38 12.78
CA ARG A 33 -1.93 -32.45 12.53
C ARG A 33 -0.56 -31.84 12.27
N PHE A 34 0.43 -32.16 13.11
CA PHE A 34 1.81 -31.75 12.88
C PHE A 34 2.51 -32.80 12.03
N VAL A 35 2.99 -32.40 10.86
CA VAL A 35 3.57 -33.28 9.85
C VAL A 35 5.01 -32.83 9.59
N HIS A 36 5.95 -33.45 10.29
CA HIS A 36 7.37 -33.19 10.12
C HIS A 36 7.95 -34.16 9.08
N LEU A 37 8.43 -33.62 7.96
CA LEU A 37 9.11 -34.36 6.88
C LEU A 37 10.61 -34.57 7.17
N GLY A 38 11.04 -34.26 8.38
CA GLY A 38 12.32 -34.63 8.95
C GLY A 38 12.14 -34.98 10.43
N ARG A 39 13.21 -35.41 11.10
CA ARG A 39 13.17 -35.65 12.54
C ARG A 39 12.84 -34.36 13.31
N GLY A 40 12.22 -34.50 14.50
CA GLY A 40 12.02 -33.39 15.41
C GLY A 40 10.66 -33.22 16.08
N ILE A 41 9.92 -34.27 16.43
CA ILE A 41 8.59 -34.10 17.08
C ILE A 41 8.60 -34.18 18.61
N ALA A 42 9.77 -34.28 19.26
CA ALA A 42 9.87 -34.50 20.71
C ALA A 42 9.17 -33.41 21.56
N TYR A 43 9.13 -32.17 21.09
CA TYR A 43 8.42 -31.06 21.77
C TYR A 43 6.89 -31.22 21.78
N LEU A 44 6.36 -32.13 20.95
CA LEU A 44 4.94 -32.47 20.87
C LEU A 44 4.56 -33.71 21.67
N ASP A 45 5.45 -34.25 22.53
CA ASP A 45 5.22 -35.49 23.28
C ASP A 45 3.82 -35.56 23.92
N GLY A 46 3.23 -36.76 23.85
CA GLY A 46 1.85 -37.04 24.26
C GLY A 46 0.74 -36.48 23.34
N TYR A 47 1.06 -35.77 22.25
CA TYR A 47 0.07 -35.32 21.26
C TYR A 47 -0.17 -36.38 20.18
N ARG A 48 -1.42 -36.80 20.01
CA ARG A 48 -1.78 -37.92 19.12
C ARG A 48 -1.62 -37.63 17.64
N GLU A 49 -1.76 -36.37 17.24
CA GLU A 49 -1.74 -35.92 15.84
C GLU A 49 -0.37 -35.33 15.48
N ALA A 50 0.71 -35.97 15.92
CA ALA A 50 2.08 -35.61 15.56
C ALA A 50 2.71 -36.76 14.77
N TYR A 51 3.21 -36.44 13.57
CA TYR A 51 3.74 -37.38 12.61
C TYR A 51 5.15 -36.96 12.20
N GLU A 52 6.07 -37.91 12.21
CA GLU A 52 7.47 -37.71 11.86
C GLU A 52 7.87 -38.66 10.72
N PHE A 53 8.56 -38.11 9.73
CA PHE A 53 9.10 -38.85 8.60
C PHE A 53 10.58 -38.49 8.46
N ASP A 54 11.44 -39.49 8.36
CA ASP A 54 12.88 -39.28 8.19
C ASP A 54 13.23 -39.33 6.70
N VAL A 55 12.89 -38.27 5.96
CA VAL A 55 13.13 -38.22 4.50
C VAL A 55 14.28 -37.31 4.09
N TYR A 56 14.92 -36.66 5.06
CA TYR A 56 16.12 -35.86 4.84
C TYR A 56 17.34 -36.77 4.71
N ASP A 57 18.11 -36.61 3.63
CA ASP A 57 19.33 -37.38 3.35
C ASP A 57 20.41 -36.41 2.89
N SER A 58 21.41 -36.17 3.75
CA SER A 58 22.50 -35.22 3.50
C SER A 58 23.38 -35.59 2.30
N ASN A 59 23.28 -36.82 1.78
CA ASN A 59 24.05 -37.27 0.62
C ASN A 59 23.34 -37.03 -0.72
N LYS A 60 22.10 -36.52 -0.71
CA LYS A 60 21.30 -36.26 -1.92
C LYS A 60 21.24 -34.77 -2.24
N ASP A 61 21.12 -34.44 -3.52
CA ASP A 61 20.90 -33.07 -3.96
C ASP A 61 19.52 -32.55 -3.51
N MET A 62 19.37 -31.22 -3.48
CA MET A 62 18.17 -30.56 -2.99
C MET A 62 16.91 -30.94 -3.76
N VAL A 63 17.00 -31.12 -5.09
CA VAL A 63 15.85 -31.47 -5.94
C VAL A 63 15.32 -32.86 -5.58
N SER A 64 16.23 -33.82 -5.38
CA SER A 64 15.90 -35.18 -4.94
C SER A 64 15.25 -35.18 -3.56
N GLN A 65 15.76 -34.37 -2.63
CA GLN A 65 15.18 -34.23 -1.29
C GLN A 65 13.78 -33.62 -1.31
N THR A 66 13.59 -32.49 -2.03
CA THR A 66 12.27 -31.83 -2.11
C THR A 66 11.23 -32.69 -2.81
N SER A 67 11.65 -33.49 -3.81
CA SER A 67 10.77 -34.44 -4.49
C SER A 67 10.31 -35.55 -3.54
N LYS A 68 11.22 -36.03 -2.68
CA LYS A 68 10.88 -37.06 -1.69
C LYS A 68 9.95 -36.54 -0.60
N MET A 69 10.15 -35.31 -0.16
CA MET A 69 9.24 -34.60 0.75
C MET A 69 7.83 -34.52 0.14
N ALA A 70 7.72 -34.12 -1.12
CA ALA A 70 6.42 -34.01 -1.79
C ALA A 70 5.70 -35.37 -1.94
N GLU A 71 6.44 -36.42 -2.31
CA GLU A 71 5.90 -37.79 -2.38
C GLU A 71 5.45 -38.30 -1.01
N THR A 72 6.18 -37.95 0.05
CA THR A 72 5.87 -38.40 1.41
C THR A 72 4.63 -37.71 1.95
N TYR A 73 4.52 -36.39 1.72
CA TYR A 73 3.33 -35.64 2.13
C TYR A 73 2.08 -36.05 1.35
N SER A 74 2.19 -36.32 0.04
CA SER A 74 1.03 -36.82 -0.73
C SER A 74 0.55 -38.19 -0.23
N LYS A 75 1.46 -39.10 0.14
CA LYS A 75 1.11 -40.38 0.78
C LYS A 75 0.47 -40.21 2.15
N PHE A 76 0.93 -39.22 2.93
CA PHE A 76 0.30 -38.87 4.20
C PHE A 76 -1.15 -38.44 3.98
N VAL A 77 -1.40 -37.52 3.04
CA VAL A 77 -2.75 -37.05 2.68
C VAL A 77 -3.64 -38.21 2.23
N LEU A 78 -3.16 -39.11 1.37
CA LEU A 78 -3.92 -40.28 0.92
C LEU A 78 -4.27 -41.25 2.08
N LYS A 79 -3.41 -41.35 3.10
CA LYS A 79 -3.60 -42.26 4.23
C LYS A 79 -4.54 -41.70 5.29
N TYR A 80 -4.40 -40.42 5.64
CA TYR A 80 -5.11 -39.79 6.76
C TYR A 80 -6.23 -38.85 6.32
N GLY A 81 -6.45 -38.71 5.01
CA GLY A 81 -7.42 -37.78 4.42
C GLY A 81 -6.84 -36.38 4.23
N PRO A 82 -7.30 -35.65 3.20
CA PRO A 82 -6.89 -34.26 2.95
C PRO A 82 -7.30 -33.33 4.09
N PRO A 83 -6.47 -32.32 4.42
CA PRO A 83 -6.85 -31.30 5.38
C PRO A 83 -7.87 -30.31 4.78
N ASN A 84 -8.27 -29.29 5.53
CA ASN A 84 -8.89 -28.10 4.95
C ASN A 84 -7.81 -27.05 4.60
N LEU A 85 -6.80 -26.90 5.46
CA LEU A 85 -5.62 -26.05 5.23
C LEU A 85 -4.33 -26.85 5.43
N SER A 86 -3.34 -26.58 4.59
CA SER A 86 -1.99 -27.12 4.69
C SER A 86 -1.01 -25.96 4.85
N ILE A 87 -0.47 -25.78 6.05
CA ILE A 87 0.41 -24.68 6.43
C ILE A 87 1.86 -25.08 6.18
N ALA A 88 2.52 -24.44 5.21
CA ALA A 88 3.94 -24.54 4.90
C ALA A 88 4.77 -23.73 5.90
N LEU A 89 5.59 -24.41 6.71
CA LEU A 89 6.39 -23.80 7.77
C LEU A 89 7.89 -23.75 7.42
N ASN A 90 8.64 -22.93 8.15
CA ASN A 90 10.10 -22.76 8.14
C ASN A 90 10.65 -22.06 6.90
N TYR A 91 10.42 -22.60 5.70
CA TYR A 91 11.09 -22.16 4.48
C TYR A 91 10.08 -21.85 3.36
N PRO A 92 10.31 -20.78 2.57
CA PRO A 92 9.52 -20.49 1.37
C PRO A 92 9.26 -21.69 0.46
N ILE A 93 10.28 -22.52 0.22
CA ILE A 93 10.19 -23.70 -0.65
C ILE A 93 9.14 -24.73 -0.22
N MET A 94 8.70 -24.72 1.04
CA MET A 94 7.66 -25.62 1.53
C MET A 94 6.31 -25.37 0.86
N SER A 95 5.99 -24.13 0.50
CA SER A 95 4.77 -23.81 -0.26
C SER A 95 4.74 -24.54 -1.61
N LYS A 96 5.87 -24.54 -2.32
CA LYS A 96 6.06 -25.27 -3.58
C LYS A 96 6.03 -26.79 -3.39
N ILE A 97 6.67 -27.31 -2.33
CA ILE A 97 6.65 -28.75 -2.01
C ILE A 97 5.20 -29.21 -1.76
N ILE A 98 4.42 -28.46 -0.99
CA ILE A 98 3.00 -28.78 -0.75
C ILE A 98 2.20 -28.69 -2.05
N ARG A 99 2.44 -27.68 -2.90
CA ARG A 99 1.76 -27.56 -4.19
C ARG A 99 2.09 -28.72 -5.13
N VAL A 100 3.34 -29.18 -5.16
CA VAL A 100 3.74 -30.38 -5.92
C VAL A 100 3.07 -31.62 -5.33
N SER A 101 3.04 -31.76 -4.00
CA SER A 101 2.34 -32.86 -3.32
C SER A 101 0.86 -32.91 -3.72
N GLN A 102 0.20 -31.76 -3.75
CA GLN A 102 -1.19 -31.62 -4.17
C GLN A 102 -1.39 -32.02 -5.63
N LYS A 103 -0.46 -31.69 -6.53
CA LYS A 103 -0.48 -32.12 -7.95
C LYS A 103 -0.33 -33.64 -8.12
N LEU A 104 0.28 -34.35 -7.17
CA LEU A 104 0.40 -35.82 -7.18
C LEU A 104 -0.87 -36.54 -6.70
N LEU A 105 -1.83 -35.82 -6.12
CA LEU A 105 -3.09 -36.38 -5.64
C LEU A 105 -4.10 -36.57 -6.80
N THR A 106 -5.06 -37.46 -6.60
CA THR A 106 -6.21 -37.61 -7.53
C THR A 106 -7.03 -36.33 -7.57
N LYS A 107 -7.80 -36.10 -8.65
CA LYS A 107 -8.63 -34.90 -8.82
C LYS A 107 -9.57 -34.64 -7.62
N GLU A 108 -10.12 -35.70 -7.04
CA GLU A 108 -10.96 -35.64 -5.84
C GLU A 108 -10.19 -35.06 -4.64
N ASN A 109 -9.04 -35.63 -4.30
CA ASN A 109 -8.22 -35.18 -3.16
C ASN A 109 -7.49 -33.85 -3.40
N LYS A 110 -7.23 -33.50 -4.66
CA LYS A 110 -6.45 -32.33 -5.06
C LYS A 110 -7.17 -31.01 -4.74
N ASP A 111 -8.49 -30.96 -4.95
CA ASP A 111 -9.29 -29.74 -4.79
C ASP A 111 -9.81 -29.51 -3.35
N GLU A 112 -9.45 -30.38 -2.41
CA GLU A 112 -9.99 -30.39 -1.04
C GLU A 112 -9.32 -29.44 -0.04
N PHE A 113 -8.09 -28.98 -0.29
CA PHE A 113 -7.36 -28.15 0.68
C PHE A 113 -6.61 -26.95 0.09
N LYS A 114 -6.51 -25.89 0.90
CA LYS A 114 -5.76 -24.66 0.58
C LYS A 114 -4.38 -24.69 1.21
N ILE A 115 -3.42 -24.06 0.54
CA ILE A 115 -2.04 -23.93 1.00
C ILE A 115 -1.89 -22.58 1.69
N VAL A 116 -1.27 -22.57 2.86
CA VAL A 116 -1.00 -21.35 3.62
C VAL A 116 0.51 -21.30 3.89
N SER A 117 1.18 -20.19 3.62
CA SER A 117 2.59 -20.05 3.99
C SER A 117 2.74 -19.43 5.38
N PHE A 118 3.75 -19.84 6.15
CA PHE A 118 4.07 -19.28 7.45
C PHE A 118 5.58 -19.30 7.72
N VAL A 119 6.27 -18.23 7.33
CA VAL A 119 7.73 -18.07 7.47
C VAL A 119 8.08 -17.12 8.62
N HIS A 120 9.24 -17.34 9.25
CA HIS A 120 9.62 -16.68 10.52
C HIS A 120 10.92 -15.88 10.46
N SER A 121 11.54 -15.77 9.28
CA SER A 121 12.76 -14.99 9.03
C SER A 121 12.66 -14.24 7.71
N ASP A 122 13.66 -13.42 7.39
CA ASP A 122 13.71 -12.65 6.15
C ASP A 122 13.72 -13.58 4.92
N VAL A 123 12.82 -13.30 3.98
CA VAL A 123 12.67 -14.06 2.74
C VAL A 123 13.95 -14.00 1.92
N ASN A 124 14.63 -12.84 1.92
CA ASN A 124 15.89 -12.67 1.18
C ASN A 124 16.99 -13.61 1.72
N MET A 125 17.03 -13.82 3.04
CA MET A 125 18.00 -14.73 3.65
C MET A 125 17.78 -16.17 3.18
N TYR A 126 16.52 -16.62 3.11
CA TYR A 126 16.21 -17.96 2.58
C TYR A 126 16.60 -18.12 1.11
N GLU A 127 16.40 -17.08 0.31
CA GLU A 127 16.77 -17.08 -1.11
C GLU A 127 18.29 -17.23 -1.29
N THR A 128 19.11 -16.50 -0.51
CA THR A 128 20.57 -16.60 -0.59
C THR A 128 21.13 -17.99 -0.29
N VAL A 129 20.44 -18.77 0.55
CA VAL A 129 20.85 -20.15 0.91
C VAL A 129 20.08 -21.22 0.12
N GLY A 130 19.29 -20.83 -0.88
CA GLY A 130 18.57 -21.76 -1.77
C GLY A 130 17.33 -22.41 -1.16
N LEU A 131 16.78 -21.87 -0.07
CA LEU A 131 15.58 -22.38 0.61
C LEU A 131 14.27 -21.76 0.09
N GLY A 132 14.33 -21.20 -1.12
CA GLY A 132 13.23 -20.53 -1.82
C GLY A 132 13.08 -19.06 -1.43
N GLY A 133 12.35 -18.31 -2.26
CA GLY A 133 12.09 -16.88 -2.08
C GLY A 133 10.61 -16.52 -2.24
N LEU A 134 10.35 -15.30 -2.70
CA LEU A 134 8.99 -14.81 -2.93
C LEU A 134 8.23 -15.64 -3.97
N ILE A 135 8.92 -16.18 -4.97
CA ILE A 135 8.34 -17.04 -6.01
C ILE A 135 7.74 -18.31 -5.39
N GLU A 136 8.50 -19.01 -4.54
CA GLU A 136 7.99 -20.20 -3.85
C GLU A 136 6.85 -19.84 -2.89
N LEU A 137 6.92 -18.70 -2.19
CA LEU A 137 5.83 -18.26 -1.31
C LEU A 137 4.53 -18.05 -2.08
N ALA A 138 4.58 -17.45 -3.27
CA ALA A 138 3.42 -17.18 -4.12
C ALA A 138 2.66 -18.44 -4.58
N GLU A 139 3.24 -19.63 -4.42
CA GLU A 139 2.53 -20.91 -4.63
C GLU A 139 1.44 -21.16 -3.56
N ALA A 140 1.47 -20.46 -2.42
CA ALA A 140 0.44 -20.56 -1.40
C ALA A 140 -0.83 -19.78 -1.76
N ASP A 141 -1.99 -20.24 -1.26
CA ASP A 141 -3.27 -19.54 -1.44
C ASP A 141 -3.44 -18.39 -0.43
N TYR A 142 -2.82 -18.51 0.75
CA TYR A 142 -2.83 -17.52 1.83
C TYR A 142 -1.46 -17.43 2.53
N HIS A 143 -1.23 -16.36 3.31
CA HIS A 143 0.03 -16.09 3.99
C HIS A 143 -0.21 -15.63 5.43
N LEU A 144 0.42 -16.30 6.39
CA LEU A 144 0.51 -15.89 7.78
C LEU A 144 1.87 -15.20 8.00
N CYS A 145 1.83 -13.98 8.54
CA CYS A 145 3.01 -13.16 8.79
C CYS A 145 3.18 -12.89 10.28
N ILE A 146 4.44 -12.76 10.71
CA ILE A 146 4.78 -12.38 12.10
C ILE A 146 5.10 -10.88 12.26
N ASN A 147 5.30 -10.16 11.15
CA ASN A 147 5.61 -8.73 11.14
C ASN A 147 5.09 -8.04 9.86
N LYS A 148 5.05 -6.70 9.87
CA LYS A 148 4.62 -5.85 8.75
C LYS A 148 5.63 -5.82 7.60
N THR A 149 6.91 -6.05 7.86
CA THR A 149 7.93 -6.07 6.78
C THR A 149 7.67 -7.21 5.81
N LEU A 150 7.37 -8.42 6.29
CA LEU A 150 7.00 -9.54 5.44
C LEU A 150 5.71 -9.26 4.66
N ILE A 151 4.73 -8.60 5.29
CA ILE A 151 3.50 -8.17 4.60
C ILE A 151 3.84 -7.23 3.44
N LYS A 152 4.71 -6.25 3.68
CA LYS A 152 5.18 -5.31 2.65
C LYS A 152 5.88 -6.05 1.51
N GLN A 153 6.82 -6.96 1.81
CA GLN A 153 7.51 -7.78 0.81
C GLN A 153 6.52 -8.60 -0.05
N LEU A 154 5.52 -9.23 0.57
CA LEU A 154 4.50 -10.01 -0.16
C LEU A 154 3.60 -9.12 -1.03
N LYS A 155 3.22 -7.93 -0.55
CA LYS A 155 2.45 -6.95 -1.33
C LYS A 155 3.26 -6.42 -2.51
N GLU A 156 4.52 -6.08 -2.31
CA GLU A 156 5.45 -5.64 -3.35
C GLU A 156 5.68 -6.73 -4.41
N ALA A 157 5.59 -8.01 -4.02
CA ALA A 157 5.59 -9.16 -4.93
C ALA A 157 4.27 -9.37 -5.68
N GLY A 158 3.27 -8.50 -5.52
CA GLY A 158 1.97 -8.57 -6.22
C GLY A 158 0.94 -9.51 -5.57
N ILE A 159 1.18 -9.97 -4.33
CA ILE A 159 0.21 -10.81 -3.62
C ILE A 159 -0.92 -9.94 -3.05
N ASN A 160 -2.16 -10.34 -3.34
CA ASN A 160 -3.35 -9.63 -2.88
C ASN A 160 -3.40 -9.57 -1.34
N GLU A 161 -3.62 -8.38 -0.79
CA GLU A 161 -3.68 -8.13 0.65
C GLU A 161 -4.73 -8.97 1.40
N ASN A 162 -5.86 -9.27 0.76
CA ASN A 162 -6.92 -10.12 1.35
C ASN A 162 -6.45 -11.57 1.61
N LYS A 163 -5.27 -11.94 1.10
CA LYS A 163 -4.64 -13.24 1.33
C LYS A 163 -3.54 -13.21 2.41
N ILE A 164 -3.21 -12.04 2.97
CA ILE A 164 -2.08 -11.86 3.88
C ILE A 164 -2.60 -11.48 5.27
N PHE A 165 -2.16 -12.21 6.30
CA PHE A 165 -2.66 -12.05 7.66
C PHE A 165 -1.52 -11.90 8.67
N ASN A 166 -1.47 -10.77 9.38
CA ASN A 166 -0.53 -10.58 10.48
C ASN A 166 -1.02 -11.26 11.75
N ILE A 167 -0.33 -12.31 12.19
CA ILE A 167 -0.67 -13.02 13.42
C ILE A 167 0.33 -12.76 14.55
N GLY A 168 1.58 -12.37 14.25
CA GLY A 168 2.65 -12.28 15.25
C GLY A 168 2.94 -13.64 15.90
N ASN A 169 3.44 -13.63 17.14
CA ASN A 169 3.67 -14.84 17.93
C ASN A 169 3.00 -14.76 19.31
N PRO A 170 2.60 -15.91 19.90
CA PRO A 170 2.02 -15.97 21.23
C PRO A 170 3.08 -15.74 22.30
N ILE A 171 2.66 -15.13 23.41
CA ILE A 171 3.49 -14.82 24.58
C ILE A 171 2.76 -15.30 25.84
N GLU A 172 3.52 -15.90 26.75
CA GLU A 172 3.02 -16.23 28.08
C GLU A 172 3.11 -15.02 29.00
N PHE A 173 1.98 -14.68 29.61
CA PHE A 173 1.90 -13.55 30.53
C PHE A 173 2.11 -14.05 31.97
N PRO A 174 2.93 -13.35 32.79
CA PRO A 174 3.00 -13.68 34.20
C PRO A 174 1.62 -13.51 34.86
N GLU A 175 1.32 -14.36 35.84
CA GLU A 175 0.12 -14.21 36.66
C GLU A 175 0.08 -12.81 37.29
N GLU A 176 -1.10 -12.19 37.36
CA GLU A 176 -1.24 -10.80 37.82
C GLU A 176 -0.59 -10.56 39.19
N LYS A 177 -0.74 -11.50 40.13
CA LYS A 177 -0.10 -11.44 41.46
C LYS A 177 1.44 -11.43 41.38
N ILE A 178 2.04 -12.15 40.43
CA ILE A 178 3.50 -12.20 40.22
C ILE A 178 3.95 -10.87 39.59
N PHE A 179 3.24 -10.41 38.55
CA PHE A 179 3.49 -9.13 37.90
C PHE A 179 3.43 -7.96 38.90
N LEU A 180 2.37 -7.90 39.71
CA LEU A 180 2.20 -6.86 40.72
C LEU A 180 3.31 -6.91 41.78
N LYS A 181 3.66 -8.10 42.28
CA LYS A 181 4.74 -8.26 43.27
C LYS A 181 6.11 -7.86 42.74
N ARG A 182 6.41 -8.12 41.46
CA ARG A 182 7.70 -7.79 40.83
C ARG A 182 7.84 -6.28 40.61
N ASN A 183 6.75 -5.62 40.22
CA ASN A 183 6.79 -4.24 39.73
C ASN A 183 6.30 -3.20 40.73
N TYR A 184 5.56 -3.58 41.78
CA TYR A 184 4.99 -2.65 42.75
C TYR A 184 5.35 -3.04 44.19
N GLU A 185 5.68 -2.02 44.99
CA GLU A 185 5.91 -2.11 46.43
C GLU A 185 5.02 -1.09 47.14
N ASN A 186 4.17 -1.56 48.06
CA ASN A 186 3.18 -0.72 48.77
C ASN A 186 2.30 0.14 47.83
N GLY A 187 1.91 -0.43 46.68
CA GLY A 187 1.05 0.24 45.69
C GLY A 187 1.76 1.29 44.82
N LYS A 188 3.09 1.45 44.95
CA LYS A 188 3.91 2.33 44.10
C LYS A 188 4.85 1.51 43.24
N ILE A 189 5.24 2.05 42.07
CA ILE A 189 6.21 1.39 41.19
C ILE A 189 7.53 1.22 41.95
N ARG A 190 8.05 -0.01 41.95
CA ARG A 190 9.32 -0.36 42.60
C ARG A 190 10.46 0.40 41.93
N LYS A 191 11.39 0.93 42.72
CA LYS A 191 12.55 1.65 42.20
C LYS A 191 13.46 0.67 41.46
N LYS A 192 13.52 0.77 40.14
CA LYS A 192 14.44 0.03 39.29
C LYS A 192 15.86 0.62 39.34
N GLN A 193 16.87 -0.18 39.02
CA GLN A 193 18.29 0.20 39.05
C GLN A 193 18.90 0.17 37.64
N ASN A 194 20.13 0.68 37.47
CA ASN A 194 20.89 0.58 36.23
C ASN A 194 21.35 -0.87 35.96
N LYS A 195 20.39 -1.78 35.80
CA LYS A 195 20.60 -3.18 35.45
C LYS A 195 19.81 -3.51 34.18
N LEU A 196 20.47 -4.19 33.27
CA LEU A 196 19.95 -4.70 32.01
C LEU A 196 19.83 -6.22 32.10
N ILE A 197 18.95 -6.78 31.29
CA ILE A 197 18.88 -8.22 31.05
C ILE A 197 19.03 -8.52 29.56
N PHE A 198 19.77 -9.56 29.24
CA PHE A 198 19.82 -10.19 27.92
C PHE A 198 19.28 -11.61 28.05
N VAL A 199 18.34 -11.98 27.17
CA VAL A 199 17.79 -13.33 27.09
C VAL A 199 17.89 -13.79 25.64
N GLY A 200 18.67 -14.82 25.36
CA GLY A 200 18.86 -15.28 23.98
C GLY A 200 20.01 -16.28 23.83
N ARG A 201 20.23 -16.76 22.61
CA ARG A 201 21.41 -17.57 22.29
C ARG A 201 22.67 -16.71 22.42
N VAL A 202 23.76 -17.28 22.91
CA VAL A 202 25.06 -16.62 22.92
C VAL A 202 25.79 -16.96 21.62
N SER A 203 25.42 -16.23 20.56
CA SER A 203 25.88 -16.44 19.19
C SER A 203 26.26 -15.11 18.54
N ALA A 204 27.04 -15.16 17.45
CA ALA A 204 27.58 -13.97 16.82
C ALA A 204 26.49 -13.01 16.32
N GLU A 205 25.39 -13.54 15.76
CA GLU A 205 24.27 -12.75 15.23
C GLU A 205 23.48 -12.00 16.32
N LYS A 206 23.69 -12.34 17.60
CA LYS A 206 23.07 -11.64 18.75
C LYS A 206 23.87 -10.45 19.24
N ARG A 207 25.08 -10.26 18.71
CA ARG A 207 25.93 -9.08 18.87
C ARG A 207 26.11 -8.61 20.31
N LEU A 208 26.40 -9.54 21.23
CA LEU A 208 26.67 -9.18 22.62
C LEU A 208 27.92 -8.27 22.76
N ASP A 209 28.83 -8.31 21.79
CA ASP A 209 29.96 -7.38 21.65
C ASP A 209 29.51 -5.92 21.68
N ILE A 210 28.44 -5.56 20.96
CA ILE A 210 27.90 -4.19 20.91
C ILE A 210 27.32 -3.77 22.26
N ILE A 211 26.64 -4.68 22.95
CA ILE A 211 26.08 -4.42 24.27
C ILE A 211 27.21 -4.15 25.29
N LEU A 212 28.28 -4.96 25.25
CA LEU A 212 29.43 -4.79 26.14
C LEU A 212 30.22 -3.52 25.83
N GLU A 213 30.43 -3.22 24.55
CA GLU A 213 31.06 -1.98 24.12
C GLU A 213 30.27 -0.77 24.62
N ALA A 214 28.94 -0.81 24.51
CA ALA A 214 28.07 0.27 25.01
C ALA A 214 28.19 0.44 26.53
N MET A 215 28.24 -0.66 27.29
CA MET A 215 28.45 -0.61 28.74
C MET A 215 29.81 -0.03 29.12
N TYR A 216 30.86 -0.33 28.35
CA TYR A 216 32.19 0.25 28.55
C TYR A 216 32.23 1.76 28.22
N ARG A 217 31.49 2.18 27.19
CA ARG A 217 31.43 3.59 26.74
C ARG A 217 30.52 4.47 27.59
N ALA A 218 29.50 3.90 28.23
CA ALA A 218 28.55 4.64 29.05
C ALA A 218 29.26 5.30 30.25
N LYS A 219 28.93 6.55 30.56
CA LYS A 219 29.45 7.27 31.74
C LYS A 219 28.84 6.77 33.04
N SER A 220 27.63 6.23 32.95
CA SER A 220 26.89 5.63 34.05
C SER A 220 27.27 4.16 34.25
N ASN A 221 27.28 3.70 35.51
CA ASN A 221 27.63 2.31 35.81
C ASN A 221 26.40 1.39 35.63
N TRP A 222 26.50 0.46 34.68
CA TRP A 222 25.43 -0.50 34.35
C TRP A 222 25.84 -1.93 34.67
N LYS A 223 24.89 -2.75 35.11
CA LYS A 223 25.07 -4.21 35.20
C LYS A 223 24.26 -4.91 34.11
N LEU A 224 24.73 -6.04 33.62
CA LEU A 224 24.03 -6.86 32.63
C LEU A 224 23.94 -8.31 33.12
N LYS A 225 22.70 -8.80 33.20
CA LYS A 225 22.38 -10.20 33.44
C LYS A 225 22.21 -10.92 32.10
N ILE A 226 23.01 -11.94 31.84
CA ILE A 226 22.99 -12.72 30.59
C ILE A 226 22.40 -14.09 30.89
N ILE A 227 21.24 -14.38 30.29
CA ILE A 227 20.57 -15.68 30.34
C ILE A 227 20.55 -16.29 28.95
N GLY A 228 21.28 -17.39 28.78
CA GLY A 228 21.54 -17.96 27.47
C GLY A 228 22.76 -18.85 27.43
N ASP A 229 22.87 -19.64 26.38
CA ASP A 229 24.08 -20.40 26.05
C ASP A 229 24.27 -20.42 24.53
N GLY A 230 25.48 -20.79 24.09
CA GLY A 230 25.81 -20.83 22.66
C GLY A 230 27.31 -20.87 22.39
N GLU A 231 27.64 -21.00 21.12
CA GLU A 231 29.00 -21.19 20.62
C GLU A 231 29.91 -19.98 20.86
N TYR A 232 29.36 -18.76 20.97
CA TYR A 232 30.11 -17.51 21.13
C TYR A 232 30.49 -17.20 22.58
N LYS A 233 30.34 -18.17 23.48
CA LYS A 233 30.54 -18.00 24.91
C LYS A 233 31.98 -17.66 25.26
N LYS A 234 32.96 -18.23 24.56
CA LYS A 234 34.38 -17.99 24.86
C LYS A 234 34.75 -16.55 24.51
N GLU A 235 34.39 -16.12 23.31
CA GLU A 235 34.59 -14.78 22.77
C GLU A 235 33.91 -13.74 23.65
N LEU A 236 32.69 -14.03 24.11
CA LEU A 236 31.99 -13.20 25.10
C LEU A 236 32.85 -12.95 26.35
N PHE A 237 33.40 -14.00 26.96
CA PHE A 237 34.24 -13.83 28.15
C PHE A 237 35.54 -13.09 27.83
N ASP A 238 36.19 -13.38 26.70
CA ASP A 238 37.40 -12.68 26.27
C ASP A 238 37.16 -11.16 26.11
N ILE A 239 36.00 -10.75 25.59
CA ILE A 239 35.60 -9.32 25.50
C ILE A 239 35.33 -8.72 26.89
N VAL A 240 34.63 -9.43 27.77
CA VAL A 240 34.35 -8.97 29.15
C VAL A 240 35.64 -8.73 29.93
N GLU A 241 36.64 -9.59 29.72
CA GLU A 241 37.99 -9.44 30.27
C GLU A 241 38.68 -8.22 29.73
N TYR A 242 38.73 -8.09 28.41
CA TYR A 242 39.40 -7.00 27.71
C TYR A 242 38.83 -5.63 28.06
N LEU A 243 37.51 -5.53 28.22
CA LEU A 243 36.80 -4.29 28.59
C LEU A 243 36.72 -4.05 30.10
N GLU A 244 37.33 -4.91 30.93
CA GLU A 244 37.32 -4.83 32.39
C GLU A 244 35.90 -4.85 33.02
N LEU A 245 34.93 -5.49 32.37
CA LEU A 245 33.51 -5.53 32.77
C LEU A 245 33.15 -6.68 33.72
N ARG A 246 34.11 -7.43 34.25
CA ARG A 246 33.86 -8.61 35.12
C ARG A 246 32.85 -8.37 36.24
N ASN A 247 32.91 -7.20 36.89
CA ASN A 247 32.04 -6.87 38.02
C ASN A 247 30.64 -6.38 37.58
N ASN A 248 30.47 -6.14 36.28
CA ASN A 248 29.25 -5.64 35.67
C ASN A 248 28.42 -6.75 35.03
N ILE A 249 29.02 -7.92 34.73
CA ILE A 249 28.35 -9.02 34.04
C ILE A 249 27.98 -10.14 35.00
N GLU A 250 26.71 -10.55 34.96
CA GLU A 250 26.19 -11.74 35.64
C GLU A 250 25.73 -12.76 34.59
N TYR A 251 26.54 -13.78 34.33
CA TYR A 251 26.21 -14.85 33.38
C TYR A 251 25.57 -16.05 34.09
N LEU A 252 24.33 -16.37 33.74
CA LEU A 252 23.53 -17.43 34.39
C LEU A 252 23.45 -18.74 33.58
N GLY A 253 23.94 -18.74 32.35
CA GLY A 253 23.77 -19.85 31.41
C GLY A 253 22.32 -20.02 30.94
N TRP A 254 22.02 -21.16 30.32
CA TRP A 254 20.65 -21.52 29.92
C TRP A 254 19.72 -21.66 31.13
N LYS A 255 18.52 -21.08 31.03
CA LYS A 255 17.40 -21.23 31.99
C LYS A 255 16.11 -21.52 31.24
N ASP A 256 15.31 -22.44 31.76
CA ASP A 256 14.00 -22.76 31.17
C ASP A 256 12.98 -21.65 31.42
N GLU A 257 13.01 -21.06 32.62
CA GLU A 257 12.17 -19.92 33.03
C GLU A 257 13.04 -18.66 33.25
N PRO A 258 13.46 -17.95 32.18
CA PRO A 258 14.39 -16.81 32.30
C PRO A 258 13.79 -15.66 33.11
N TRP A 259 12.48 -15.45 33.04
CA TRP A 259 11.78 -14.33 33.69
C TRP A 259 11.65 -14.48 35.21
N ASP A 260 11.93 -15.67 35.76
CA ASP A 260 12.00 -15.89 37.21
C ASP A 260 13.24 -15.28 37.87
N TYR A 261 14.25 -14.95 37.07
CA TYR A 261 15.48 -14.29 37.50
C TYR A 261 15.40 -12.77 37.42
N LEU A 262 14.24 -12.19 37.10
CA LEU A 262 14.01 -10.75 37.14
C LEU A 262 14.02 -10.23 38.58
N GLU A 263 14.76 -9.15 38.81
CA GLU A 263 14.87 -8.44 40.08
C GLU A 263 14.43 -6.97 39.91
N ASP A 264 15.38 -6.09 39.62
CA ASP A 264 15.25 -4.64 39.53
C ASP A 264 15.80 -4.10 38.21
N GLU A 265 15.96 -4.96 37.20
CA GLU A 265 16.32 -4.57 35.84
C GLU A 265 15.28 -3.62 35.25
N VAL A 266 15.78 -2.63 34.52
CA VAL A 266 14.97 -1.61 33.84
C VAL A 266 14.59 -2.02 32.43
N ALA A 267 15.49 -2.71 31.72
CA ALA A 267 15.33 -2.99 30.31
C ALA A 267 15.91 -4.36 29.91
N LEU A 268 15.22 -5.01 28.98
CA LEU A 268 15.83 -6.02 28.12
C LEU A 268 16.66 -5.29 27.05
N VAL A 269 17.85 -5.78 26.75
CA VAL A 269 18.69 -5.29 25.66
C VAL A 269 18.94 -6.38 24.61
N SER A 270 18.75 -6.06 23.33
CA SER A 270 19.02 -6.95 22.18
C SER A 270 19.71 -6.17 21.07
N ALA A 271 20.95 -6.53 20.73
CA ALA A 271 21.72 -5.88 19.66
C ALA A 271 21.73 -6.69 18.35
N SER A 272 20.81 -7.65 18.21
CA SER A 272 20.83 -8.65 17.15
C SER A 272 20.88 -8.03 15.75
N ASP A 273 21.59 -8.69 14.83
CA ASP A 273 21.65 -8.27 13.41
C ASP A 273 20.27 -8.39 12.73
N TYR A 274 19.50 -9.41 13.12
CA TYR A 274 18.13 -9.61 12.64
C TYR A 274 17.25 -10.31 13.68
N GLU A 275 15.99 -9.88 13.76
CA GLU A 275 14.94 -10.49 14.58
C GLU A 275 13.61 -10.47 13.82
N GLY A 276 13.04 -11.65 13.53
CA GLY A 276 11.74 -11.71 12.84
C GLY A 276 10.56 -11.23 13.69
N PHE A 277 10.63 -11.40 15.01
CA PHE A 277 9.64 -10.91 15.98
C PHE A 277 10.26 -10.51 17.32
N LEU A 278 11.44 -11.02 17.68
CA LEU A 278 12.03 -10.85 19.02
C LEU A 278 11.08 -11.31 20.13
N LEU A 279 10.76 -12.60 20.20
CA LEU A 279 9.85 -13.17 21.22
C LEU A 279 10.17 -12.73 22.65
N VAL A 280 11.46 -12.71 23.01
CA VAL A 280 11.93 -12.30 24.33
C VAL A 280 11.68 -10.82 24.63
N GLY A 281 11.62 -9.95 23.60
CA GLY A 281 11.25 -8.54 23.75
C GLY A 281 9.80 -8.39 24.16
N ALA A 282 8.93 -9.15 23.50
CA ALA A 282 7.51 -9.14 23.79
C ALA A 282 7.22 -9.78 25.17
N GLU A 283 7.94 -10.85 25.55
CA GLU A 283 7.92 -11.43 26.90
C GLU A 283 8.43 -10.44 27.98
N ALA A 284 9.45 -9.63 27.69
CA ALA A 284 9.94 -8.58 28.60
C ALA A 284 8.87 -7.51 28.84
N LEU A 285 8.21 -7.04 27.78
CA LEU A 285 7.11 -6.09 27.86
C LEU A 285 5.95 -6.64 28.70
N ALA A 286 5.58 -7.91 28.51
CA ALA A 286 4.56 -8.58 29.32
C ALA A 286 4.92 -8.63 30.83
N ASN A 287 6.20 -8.65 31.16
CA ASN A 287 6.74 -8.55 32.53
C ASN A 287 6.89 -7.11 33.04
N GLY A 288 6.56 -6.10 32.23
CA GLY A 288 6.68 -4.69 32.59
C GLY A 288 8.10 -4.13 32.48
N ILE A 289 8.93 -4.74 31.64
CA ILE A 289 10.32 -4.35 31.38
C ILE A 289 10.39 -3.72 29.98
N MET A 290 10.96 -2.51 29.86
CA MET A 290 11.11 -1.88 28.55
C MET A 290 12.13 -2.62 27.69
N VAL A 291 12.09 -2.40 26.37
CA VAL A 291 13.02 -3.05 25.43
C VAL A 291 13.91 -2.02 24.76
N LEU A 292 15.23 -2.23 24.84
CA LEU A 292 16.22 -1.53 24.04
C LEU A 292 16.66 -2.51 22.95
N THR A 293 16.40 -2.19 21.68
CA THR A 293 16.76 -3.10 20.59
C THR A 293 17.26 -2.38 19.36
N THR A 294 17.92 -3.11 18.48
CA THR A 294 18.27 -2.60 17.15
C THR A 294 17.02 -2.46 16.28
N ARG A 295 17.00 -1.46 15.38
CA ARG A 295 15.86 -1.25 14.48
C ARG A 295 15.84 -2.34 13.41
N THR A 296 15.00 -3.35 13.63
CA THR A 296 14.77 -4.46 12.69
C THR A 296 13.29 -4.47 12.27
N VAL A 297 12.69 -5.64 12.04
CA VAL A 297 11.30 -5.80 11.57
C VAL A 297 10.28 -5.89 12.72
N ILE A 298 10.59 -5.32 13.88
CA ILE A 298 9.79 -5.49 15.12
C ILE A 298 8.71 -4.40 15.23
N ASP A 299 7.44 -4.79 15.14
CA ASP A 299 6.32 -3.83 15.07
C ASP A 299 5.74 -3.39 16.43
N TYR A 300 5.87 -4.21 17.48
CA TYR A 300 5.19 -3.94 18.76
C TYR A 300 6.00 -3.03 19.69
N ILE A 301 7.26 -2.75 19.35
CA ILE A 301 8.09 -1.80 20.11
C ILE A 301 7.81 -0.40 19.56
N LYS A 302 7.25 0.43 20.43
CA LYS A 302 6.86 1.82 20.15
C LYS A 302 7.82 2.74 20.89
N GLU A 303 8.62 3.46 20.12
CA GLU A 303 9.67 4.33 20.63
C GLU A 303 9.10 5.39 21.59
N GLY A 304 9.69 5.51 22.78
CA GLY A 304 9.19 6.42 23.83
C GLY A 304 7.95 5.95 24.58
N VAL A 305 7.35 4.82 24.20
CA VAL A 305 6.17 4.24 24.86
C VAL A 305 6.57 3.02 25.69
N ASN A 306 7.20 2.03 25.07
CA ASN A 306 7.54 0.76 25.70
C ASN A 306 8.99 0.30 25.44
N GLY A 307 9.73 1.06 24.63
CA GLY A 307 11.13 0.76 24.29
C GLY A 307 11.79 1.86 23.47
N TYR A 308 13.04 1.62 23.07
CA TYR A 308 13.85 2.51 22.25
C TYR A 308 14.71 1.72 21.27
N PHE A 309 15.00 2.35 20.13
CA PHE A 309 15.86 1.76 19.10
C PHE A 309 17.28 2.35 19.15
N PHE A 310 18.27 1.54 18.76
CA PHE A 310 19.65 1.98 18.54
C PHE A 310 20.25 1.29 17.30
N ASP A 311 21.36 1.80 16.80
CA ASP A 311 22.09 1.22 15.67
C ASP A 311 23.02 0.06 16.11
N ASN A 312 23.18 -0.97 15.28
CA ASN A 312 23.99 -2.16 15.57
C ASN A 312 25.42 -2.10 14.99
N THR A 313 25.80 -0.96 14.42
CA THR A 313 27.15 -0.70 13.88
C THR A 313 28.20 -0.65 15.00
N ASP A 314 27.92 0.06 16.09
CA ASP A 314 28.78 0.17 17.28
C ASP A 314 27.98 0.39 18.58
N GLY A 315 28.66 0.38 19.73
CA GLY A 315 28.05 0.60 21.04
C GLY A 315 27.73 2.06 21.40
N ILE A 316 27.96 3.06 20.55
CA ILE A 316 27.89 4.49 20.91
C ILE A 316 26.45 4.93 21.19
N GLN A 317 25.52 4.61 20.29
CA GLN A 317 24.12 5.05 20.46
C GLN A 317 23.47 4.39 21.67
N LEU A 318 23.74 3.10 21.90
CA LEU A 318 23.28 2.40 23.10
C LEU A 318 23.87 3.02 24.36
N ALA A 319 25.17 3.36 24.38
CA ALA A 319 25.80 4.03 25.53
C ALA A 319 25.12 5.38 25.86
N GLN A 320 24.78 6.17 24.84
CA GLN A 320 24.06 7.43 25.01
C GLN A 320 22.65 7.20 25.58
N LEU A 321 21.92 6.19 25.10
CA LEU A 321 20.62 5.84 25.66
C LEU A 321 20.74 5.42 27.13
N LEU A 322 21.72 4.60 27.47
CA LEU A 322 21.99 4.18 28.84
C LEU A 322 22.28 5.39 29.75
N ASP A 323 23.12 6.33 29.32
CA ASP A 323 23.38 7.55 30.09
C ASP A 323 22.14 8.43 30.27
N ARG A 324 21.32 8.60 29.22
CA ARG A 324 20.07 9.37 29.29
C ARG A 324 19.04 8.72 30.22
N ILE A 325 18.96 7.39 30.25
CA ILE A 325 18.11 6.65 31.20
C ILE A 325 18.62 6.86 32.64
N ALA A 326 19.94 6.69 32.85
CA ALA A 326 20.55 6.85 34.17
C ALA A 326 20.39 8.27 34.73
N ASN A 327 20.44 9.29 33.87
CA ASN A 327 20.25 10.70 34.23
C ASN A 327 18.78 11.09 34.40
N GLY A 328 17.84 10.20 34.07
CA GLY A 328 16.40 10.47 34.12
C GLY A 328 15.87 11.36 33.00
N GLU A 329 16.66 11.59 31.95
CA GLU A 329 16.23 12.28 30.72
C GLU A 329 15.24 11.41 29.92
N ILE A 330 15.49 10.10 29.90
CA ILE A 330 14.55 9.09 29.44
C ILE A 330 13.88 8.47 30.66
N LYS A 331 12.54 8.59 30.74
CA LYS A 331 11.77 7.99 31.81
C LYS A 331 11.52 6.51 31.52
N ILE A 332 11.74 5.67 32.52
CA ILE A 332 11.32 4.27 32.47
C ILE A 332 9.78 4.24 32.39
N PRO A 333 9.19 3.57 31.39
CA PRO A 333 7.74 3.48 31.24
C PRO A 333 7.04 2.83 32.45
N ASP A 334 5.74 3.08 32.59
CA ASP A 334 4.92 2.36 33.58
C ASP A 334 4.90 0.86 33.22
N PRO A 335 5.18 -0.05 34.17
CA PRO A 335 5.13 -1.49 33.92
C PRO A 335 3.82 -1.99 33.30
N LYS A 336 2.67 -1.39 33.66
CA LYS A 336 1.37 -1.71 33.05
C LYS A 336 1.29 -1.26 31.60
N LEU A 337 1.85 -0.10 31.26
CA LEU A 337 1.88 0.37 29.88
C LEU A 337 2.69 -0.58 28.99
N CYS A 338 3.85 -1.04 29.45
CA CYS A 338 4.62 -2.08 28.78
C CYS A 338 3.78 -3.35 28.59
N ARG A 339 3.13 -3.84 29.65
CA ARG A 339 2.31 -5.05 29.62
C ARG A 339 1.13 -4.95 28.65
N ASP A 340 0.37 -3.86 28.73
CA ASP A 340 -0.85 -3.65 27.94
C ASP A 340 -0.53 -3.47 26.45
N SER A 341 0.67 -2.97 26.14
CA SER A 341 1.11 -2.74 24.75
C SER A 341 1.25 -4.03 23.92
N VAL A 342 1.34 -5.19 24.57
CA VAL A 342 1.50 -6.51 23.92
C VAL A 342 0.34 -7.47 24.25
N LEU A 343 -0.77 -6.96 24.78
CA LEU A 343 -1.92 -7.78 25.21
C LEU A 343 -2.55 -8.60 24.07
N GLU A 344 -2.47 -8.13 22.82
CA GLU A 344 -2.97 -8.87 21.66
C GLU A 344 -2.22 -10.20 21.42
N TYR A 345 -0.98 -10.30 21.91
CA TYR A 345 -0.13 -11.47 21.77
C TYR A 345 -0.19 -12.41 22.99
N GLU A 346 -0.95 -12.04 24.04
CA GLU A 346 -1.27 -12.96 25.13
C GLU A 346 -1.86 -14.25 24.55
N GLU A 347 -1.35 -15.41 24.98
CA GLU A 347 -1.65 -16.71 24.36
C GLU A 347 -3.14 -16.92 24.06
N GLU A 348 -4.05 -16.59 24.98
CA GLU A 348 -5.49 -16.75 24.76
C GLU A 348 -6.03 -15.86 23.63
N ASN A 349 -5.66 -14.57 23.62
CA ASN A 349 -6.06 -13.61 22.59
C ASN A 349 -5.47 -13.98 21.23
N TYR A 350 -4.21 -14.37 21.21
CA TYR A 350 -3.51 -14.83 20.01
C TYR A 350 -4.16 -16.08 19.43
N LEU A 351 -4.41 -17.11 20.24
CA LEU A 351 -5.01 -18.37 19.75
C LEU A 351 -6.43 -18.16 19.25
N LYS A 352 -7.20 -17.25 19.86
CA LYS A 352 -8.51 -16.85 19.36
C LYS A 352 -8.39 -16.19 17.98
N LYS A 353 -7.49 -15.21 17.83
CA LYS A 353 -7.21 -14.53 16.55
C LYS A 353 -6.80 -15.51 15.46
N VAL A 354 -5.84 -16.40 15.73
CA VAL A 354 -5.38 -17.43 14.77
C VAL A 354 -6.53 -18.35 14.38
N LYS A 355 -7.31 -18.84 15.35
CA LYS A 355 -8.48 -19.68 15.07
C LYS A 355 -9.46 -18.99 14.12
N ASP A 356 -9.82 -17.75 14.41
CA ASP A 356 -10.79 -17.00 13.60
C ASP A 356 -10.29 -16.79 12.16
N ILE A 357 -8.98 -16.52 12.00
CA ILE A 357 -8.33 -16.41 10.69
C ILE A 357 -8.34 -17.75 9.94
N LEU A 358 -7.98 -18.85 10.60
CA LEU A 358 -7.99 -20.18 9.97
C LEU A 358 -9.40 -20.57 9.53
N LEU A 359 -10.42 -20.34 10.36
CA LEU A 359 -11.81 -20.60 9.99
C LEU A 359 -12.25 -19.75 8.81
N ARG A 360 -11.86 -18.47 8.76
CA ARG A 360 -12.13 -17.58 7.61
C ARG A 360 -11.51 -18.09 6.30
N MET A 361 -10.31 -18.67 6.35
CA MET A 361 -9.66 -19.26 5.17
C MET A 361 -10.36 -20.55 4.68
N ILE A 362 -10.96 -21.31 5.61
CA ILE A 362 -11.63 -22.58 5.34
C ILE A 362 -13.03 -22.36 4.77
N ASP A 363 -13.78 -21.43 5.36
CA ASP A 363 -15.16 -21.16 4.96
C ASP A 363 -15.19 -20.39 3.64
N LYS A 364 -15.57 -21.08 2.55
CA LYS A 364 -15.80 -20.49 1.22
C LYS A 364 -16.77 -19.28 1.25
N THR A 365 -17.59 -19.17 2.29
CA THR A 365 -18.54 -18.09 2.53
C THR A 365 -17.90 -16.77 2.99
N ALA A 366 -16.59 -16.70 3.23
CA ALA A 366 -15.88 -15.43 3.48
C ALA A 366 -15.65 -14.61 2.19
N ASN A 367 -15.78 -15.25 1.02
CA ASN A 367 -15.94 -14.58 -0.28
C ASN A 367 -17.37 -14.84 -0.75
N ILE A 368 -18.32 -14.05 -0.27
CA ILE A 368 -19.67 -14.04 -0.84
C ILE A 368 -19.51 -13.49 -2.26
N SER A 369 -19.66 -14.34 -3.27
CA SER A 369 -19.82 -13.85 -4.64
C SER A 369 -21.08 -12.97 -4.70
N ALA A 370 -21.12 -11.97 -5.59
CA ALA A 370 -22.32 -11.17 -5.76
C ALA A 370 -23.57 -12.07 -5.96
N ASP A 371 -23.42 -13.19 -6.66
CA ASP A 371 -24.47 -14.17 -6.91
C ASP A 371 -24.99 -14.87 -5.64
N ASP A 372 -24.11 -15.20 -4.69
CA ASP A 372 -24.53 -15.78 -3.40
C ASP A 372 -25.24 -14.73 -2.51
N TYR A 373 -24.86 -13.44 -2.62
CA TYR A 373 -25.57 -12.33 -1.99
C TYR A 373 -26.96 -12.10 -2.59
N PHE A 374 -27.09 -12.19 -3.92
CA PHE A 374 -28.39 -12.05 -4.61
C PHE A 374 -29.29 -13.27 -4.41
N LYS A 375 -28.72 -14.48 -4.36
CA LYS A 375 -29.44 -15.71 -4.01
C LYS A 375 -29.98 -15.65 -2.58
N LEU A 376 -29.21 -15.07 -1.65
CA LEU A 376 -29.65 -14.85 -0.28
C LEU A 376 -30.82 -13.85 -0.18
N ILE A 377 -30.78 -12.74 -0.92
CA ILE A 377 -31.92 -11.80 -1.00
C ILE A 377 -33.15 -12.53 -1.57
N SER A 378 -32.95 -13.35 -2.60
CA SER A 378 -34.03 -14.16 -3.19
C SER A 378 -34.61 -15.18 -2.20
N ASP A 379 -33.76 -15.90 -1.47
CA ASP A 379 -34.15 -16.87 -0.46
C ASP A 379 -34.88 -16.18 0.70
N LEU A 380 -34.43 -15.00 1.15
CA LEU A 380 -35.08 -14.20 2.20
C LEU A 380 -36.46 -13.65 1.78
N ILE A 381 -36.61 -13.24 0.52
CA ILE A 381 -37.90 -12.88 -0.08
C ILE A 381 -38.84 -14.11 -0.11
N GLU A 382 -38.28 -15.31 -0.30
CA GLU A 382 -39.03 -16.56 -0.26
C GLU A 382 -39.39 -16.98 1.18
N TYR A 383 -38.51 -16.76 2.17
CA TYR A 383 -38.77 -16.99 3.59
C TYR A 383 -39.84 -16.06 4.18
N LYS A 384 -40.02 -14.85 3.63
CA LYS A 384 -41.17 -13.95 3.95
C LYS A 384 -42.53 -14.63 3.69
N LYS A 385 -42.58 -15.72 2.90
CA LYS A 385 -43.82 -16.50 2.68
C LYS A 385 -44.17 -17.49 3.79
N ASN A 386 -43.25 -17.87 4.68
CA ASN A 386 -43.41 -19.05 5.55
C ASN A 386 -43.32 -18.79 7.09
N GLU A 387 -43.50 -17.56 7.57
CA GLU A 387 -43.62 -17.23 9.02
C GLU A 387 -42.49 -17.70 9.98
N GLU A 388 -41.30 -18.10 9.49
CA GLU A 388 -40.13 -18.47 10.32
C GLU A 388 -38.97 -17.44 10.25
N LEU A 389 -39.28 -16.14 10.27
CA LEU A 389 -38.31 -15.05 10.09
C LEU A 389 -37.21 -15.05 11.18
N ASP A 390 -37.57 -15.29 12.44
CA ASP A 390 -36.68 -15.11 13.61
C ASP A 390 -35.46 -16.06 13.63
N ARG A 391 -35.64 -17.31 13.19
CA ARG A 391 -34.59 -18.33 13.18
C ARG A 391 -33.66 -18.16 11.99
N ALA A 392 -34.21 -17.84 10.82
CA ALA A 392 -33.46 -17.57 9.60
C ALA A 392 -32.59 -16.31 9.73
N LEU A 393 -33.12 -15.24 10.35
CA LEU A 393 -32.39 -14.00 10.58
C LEU A 393 -31.21 -14.17 11.54
N PHE A 394 -31.41 -14.96 12.61
CA PHE A 394 -30.38 -15.27 13.60
C PHE A 394 -29.26 -16.16 13.03
N GLU A 395 -29.62 -17.18 12.24
CA GLU A 395 -28.65 -18.03 11.55
C GLU A 395 -27.88 -17.28 10.45
N ALA A 396 -28.50 -16.29 9.79
CA ALA A 396 -27.83 -15.40 8.86
C ALA A 396 -26.81 -14.49 9.58
N LEU A 397 -27.21 -13.81 10.67
CA LEU A 397 -26.34 -12.86 11.40
C LEU A 397 -25.09 -13.52 12.02
N ILE A 398 -25.18 -14.78 12.45
CA ILE A 398 -24.05 -15.52 13.05
C ILE A 398 -23.01 -15.95 11.99
N LYS A 399 -23.43 -16.16 10.74
CA LYS A 399 -22.57 -16.65 9.65
C LYS A 399 -21.66 -15.58 9.03
N TYR A 400 -21.83 -14.29 9.33
CA TYR A 400 -21.09 -13.20 8.66
C TYR A 400 -19.96 -12.57 9.48
N PRO A 401 -18.88 -12.09 8.82
CA PRO A 401 -17.81 -11.33 9.47
C PRO A 401 -18.34 -10.04 10.10
N TYR A 402 -17.71 -9.66 11.22
CA TYR A 402 -18.18 -8.61 12.12
C TYR A 402 -18.44 -7.26 11.42
N ASP A 403 -17.62 -6.91 10.42
CA ASP A 403 -17.67 -5.62 9.72
C ASP A 403 -18.88 -5.44 8.78
N TYR A 404 -19.51 -6.53 8.33
CA TYR A 404 -20.59 -6.50 7.34
C TYR A 404 -22.00 -6.56 7.95
N ARG A 405 -22.11 -6.87 9.24
CA ARG A 405 -23.39 -7.00 9.96
C ARG A 405 -24.21 -5.69 9.96
N TRP A 406 -23.53 -4.55 9.94
CA TRP A 406 -24.15 -3.22 9.88
C TRP A 406 -24.90 -2.97 8.56
N TYR A 407 -24.34 -3.38 7.41
CA TYR A 407 -24.98 -3.22 6.10
C TYR A 407 -26.24 -4.09 5.98
N PHE A 408 -26.19 -5.32 6.50
CA PHE A 408 -27.31 -6.26 6.54
C PHE A 408 -28.49 -5.74 7.39
N ILE A 409 -28.21 -5.25 8.61
CA ILE A 409 -29.23 -4.68 9.50
C ILE A 409 -29.87 -3.42 8.87
N LYS A 410 -29.09 -2.58 8.16
CA LYS A 410 -29.59 -1.37 7.50
C LYS A 410 -30.53 -1.68 6.32
N SER A 411 -30.23 -2.70 5.52
CA SER A 411 -31.10 -3.12 4.42
C SER A 411 -32.43 -3.70 4.92
N LEU A 412 -32.39 -4.49 6.00
CA LEU A 412 -33.61 -5.01 6.65
C LEU A 412 -34.47 -3.89 7.25
N LEU A 413 -33.85 -2.84 7.81
CA LEU A 413 -34.57 -1.66 8.33
C LEU A 413 -35.28 -0.86 7.23
N ALA A 414 -34.82 -0.92 5.98
CA ALA A 414 -35.46 -0.24 4.85
C ALA A 414 -36.72 -0.97 4.34
N GLU A 415 -36.85 -2.27 4.66
CA GLU A 415 -37.97 -3.12 4.21
C GLU A 415 -38.92 -3.54 5.35
N ALA A 416 -38.65 -3.16 6.60
CA ALA A 416 -39.50 -3.47 7.74
C ALA A 416 -40.84 -2.72 7.65
N GLU A 417 -41.94 -3.48 7.57
CA GLU A 417 -43.30 -2.92 7.39
C GLU A 417 -44.09 -2.82 8.71
N GLU A 418 -43.63 -3.45 9.80
CA GLU A 418 -44.32 -3.50 11.09
C GLU A 418 -43.54 -2.89 12.29
N ASP A 419 -44.29 -2.28 13.20
CA ASP A 419 -43.80 -1.64 14.45
C ASP A 419 -42.92 -2.59 15.30
N TYR A 420 -43.16 -3.91 15.27
CA TYR A 420 -42.43 -4.90 16.05
C TYR A 420 -41.08 -5.29 15.42
N GLU A 421 -41.07 -5.61 14.12
CA GLU A 421 -39.87 -5.99 13.37
C GLU A 421 -38.85 -4.84 13.36
N GLU A 422 -39.33 -3.62 13.13
CA GLU A 422 -38.51 -2.42 13.17
C GLU A 422 -37.88 -2.22 14.56
N GLN A 423 -38.68 -2.35 15.63
CA GLN A 423 -38.20 -2.22 17.01
C GLN A 423 -37.16 -3.28 17.37
N PHE A 424 -37.32 -4.52 16.91
CA PHE A 424 -36.39 -5.61 17.17
C PHE A 424 -35.04 -5.40 16.45
N LEU A 425 -35.08 -5.02 15.17
CA LEU A 425 -33.90 -4.67 14.38
C LEU A 425 -33.14 -3.48 14.96
N TRP A 426 -33.84 -2.45 15.44
CA TRP A 426 -33.25 -1.29 16.10
C TRP A 426 -32.55 -1.63 17.42
N ILE A 427 -33.13 -2.52 18.24
CA ILE A 427 -32.50 -2.96 19.50
C ILE A 427 -31.25 -3.81 19.24
N LEU A 428 -31.28 -4.69 18.22
CA LEU A 428 -30.10 -5.44 17.78
C LEU A 428 -28.97 -4.51 17.32
N LEU A 429 -29.32 -3.46 16.58
CA LEU A 429 -28.35 -2.46 16.15
C LEU A 429 -27.68 -1.74 17.33
N ILE A 430 -28.44 -1.37 18.35
CA ILE A 430 -27.91 -0.67 19.53
C ILE A 430 -26.93 -1.57 20.30
N LYS A 431 -27.26 -2.86 20.45
CA LYS A 431 -26.35 -3.84 21.06
C LYS A 431 -25.05 -3.98 20.26
N PHE A 432 -25.15 -4.04 18.93
CA PHE A 432 -23.99 -4.07 18.03
C PHE A 432 -23.08 -2.84 18.18
N LEU A 433 -23.64 -1.63 18.12
CA LEU A 433 -22.85 -0.39 18.22
C LEU A 433 -22.17 -0.22 19.58
N LYS A 434 -22.77 -0.75 20.65
CA LYS A 434 -22.19 -0.78 21.99
C LYS A 434 -21.00 -1.74 22.07
N GLU A 435 -21.15 -2.96 21.54
CA GLU A 435 -20.08 -3.97 21.48
C GLU A 435 -18.87 -3.46 20.69
N ASP A 436 -19.13 -2.71 19.62
CA ASP A 436 -18.09 -2.07 18.79
C ASP A 436 -17.48 -0.79 19.42
N LYS A 437 -17.83 -0.48 20.68
CA LYS A 437 -17.41 0.73 21.42
C LYS A 437 -17.73 2.06 20.72
N LYS A 438 -18.58 2.05 19.69
CA LYS A 438 -19.00 3.24 18.93
C LYS A 438 -19.99 4.11 19.69
N ILE A 439 -20.73 3.53 20.63
CA ILE A 439 -21.60 4.28 21.54
C ILE A 439 -21.31 3.93 23.01
N LYS A 440 -21.31 4.95 23.88
CA LYS A 440 -21.33 4.76 25.34
C LYS A 440 -22.75 4.95 25.86
N LEU A 441 -23.32 3.91 26.42
CA LEU A 441 -24.63 3.95 27.06
C LEU A 441 -24.48 4.18 28.57
N THR A 442 -25.45 4.84 29.20
CA THR A 442 -25.50 4.85 30.67
C THR A 442 -25.98 3.49 31.16
N LYS A 443 -25.61 3.09 32.38
CA LYS A 443 -26.02 1.79 32.94
C LYS A 443 -27.54 1.56 32.89
N LYS A 444 -28.32 2.64 33.09
CA LYS A 444 -29.79 2.62 32.96
C LYS A 444 -30.28 2.36 31.53
N ASP A 445 -29.62 2.96 30.54
CA ASP A 445 -29.97 2.76 29.13
C ASP A 445 -29.56 1.36 28.65
N GLU A 446 -28.47 0.81 29.19
CA GLU A 446 -28.06 -0.59 28.94
C GLU A 446 -29.08 -1.58 29.49
N ASP A 447 -29.51 -1.37 30.74
CA ASP A 447 -30.56 -2.20 31.36
C ASP A 447 -31.87 -2.08 30.58
N ASP A 448 -32.24 -0.89 30.10
CA ASP A 448 -33.44 -0.68 29.27
C ASP A 448 -33.33 -1.39 27.91
N VAL A 449 -32.16 -1.37 27.25
CA VAL A 449 -31.92 -2.08 25.97
C VAL A 449 -31.99 -3.60 26.16
N GLU A 450 -31.38 -4.13 27.23
CA GLU A 450 -31.38 -5.57 27.51
C GLU A 450 -32.79 -6.07 27.87
N ASN A 451 -33.51 -5.35 28.71
CA ASN A 451 -34.88 -5.70 29.08
C ASN A 451 -35.83 -5.63 27.87
N THR A 452 -35.69 -4.61 27.02
CA THR A 452 -36.50 -4.47 25.80
C THR A 452 -36.17 -5.59 24.80
N TYR A 453 -34.89 -5.98 24.66
CA TYR A 453 -34.47 -7.12 23.85
C TYR A 453 -35.10 -8.42 24.33
N ILE A 454 -35.09 -8.68 25.65
CA ILE A 454 -35.69 -9.87 26.27
C ILE A 454 -37.22 -9.88 26.09
N ASP A 455 -37.87 -8.73 26.27
CA ASP A 455 -39.32 -8.60 26.12
C ASP A 455 -39.78 -8.83 24.67
N LEU A 456 -39.07 -8.28 23.69
CA LEU A 456 -39.32 -8.50 22.27
C LEU A 456 -39.06 -9.98 21.91
N ARG A 457 -37.91 -10.54 22.31
CA ARG A 457 -37.52 -11.95 22.04
C ARG A 457 -38.55 -12.98 22.54
N ASN A 458 -39.28 -12.67 23.61
CA ASN A 458 -40.26 -13.60 24.21
C ASN A 458 -41.67 -13.49 23.59
N ASN A 459 -41.83 -12.81 22.46
CA ASN A 459 -43.08 -12.72 21.69
C ASN A 459 -44.31 -12.29 22.51
N ARG A 460 -44.09 -11.50 23.56
CA ARG A 460 -45.20 -10.89 24.31
C ARG A 460 -45.71 -9.75 23.46
N ILE A 461 -47.00 -9.78 23.08
CA ILE A 461 -47.69 -8.65 22.48
C ILE A 461 -47.55 -7.45 23.43
N LEU A 462 -46.60 -6.57 23.14
CA LEU A 462 -46.28 -5.40 23.96
C LEU A 462 -47.31 -4.30 23.70
N ARG A 463 -48.52 -4.44 24.25
CA ARG A 463 -49.37 -3.27 24.48
C ARG A 463 -48.74 -2.44 25.58
N LYS A 464 -47.95 -1.41 25.23
CA LYS A 464 -47.80 -0.18 26.02
C LYS A 464 -46.93 0.85 25.30
N THR A 465 -47.58 1.94 24.95
CA THR A 465 -47.11 3.25 24.46
C THR A 465 -45.83 3.82 25.11
N ASN A 466 -45.37 3.27 26.24
CA ASN A 466 -44.17 3.70 26.94
C ASN A 466 -42.87 3.11 26.38
N ILE A 467 -42.86 1.85 25.91
CA ILE A 467 -41.66 1.27 25.26
C ILE A 467 -41.43 1.98 23.94
N ARG A 468 -42.47 2.10 23.09
CA ARG A 468 -42.41 2.92 21.86
C ARG A 468 -41.91 4.34 22.10
N LYS A 469 -42.36 5.04 23.15
CA LYS A 469 -41.84 6.38 23.50
C LYS A 469 -40.38 6.36 23.97
N LYS A 470 -39.96 5.34 24.73
CA LYS A 470 -38.56 5.17 25.16
C LYS A 470 -37.66 4.82 23.99
N THR A 471 -38.05 3.86 23.15
CA THR A 471 -37.35 3.45 21.93
C THR A 471 -37.28 4.60 20.94
N ILE A 472 -38.36 5.35 20.67
CA ILE A 472 -38.33 6.56 19.83
C ILE A 472 -37.47 7.66 20.44
N LYS A 473 -37.45 7.83 21.77
CA LYS A 473 -36.60 8.84 22.42
C LYS A 473 -35.12 8.44 22.36
N LEU A 474 -34.81 7.16 22.54
CA LEU A 474 -33.46 6.60 22.40
C LEU A 474 -33.01 6.63 20.94
N LEU A 475 -33.90 6.28 20.00
CA LEU A 475 -33.71 6.35 18.55
C LEU A 475 -33.54 7.78 18.07
N LYS A 476 -34.32 8.76 18.55
CA LYS A 476 -34.09 10.18 18.23
C LYS A 476 -32.75 10.64 18.78
N LYS A 477 -32.40 10.26 20.00
CA LYS A 477 -31.08 10.57 20.58
C LYS A 477 -29.95 9.91 19.79
N LEU A 478 -30.15 8.68 19.29
CA LEU A 478 -29.21 7.95 18.46
C LEU A 478 -29.17 8.42 17.01
N ILE A 479 -30.28 8.90 16.45
CA ILE A 479 -30.38 9.52 15.12
C ILE A 479 -29.81 10.93 15.18
N ASP A 480 -29.96 11.67 16.27
CA ASP A 480 -29.30 12.96 16.47
C ASP A 480 -27.78 12.74 16.69
N LEU A 481 -27.39 11.72 17.47
CA LEU A 481 -25.98 11.30 17.62
C LEU A 481 -25.40 10.75 16.32
N LYS A 482 -26.14 9.94 15.53
CA LYS A 482 -25.70 9.39 14.23
C LYS A 482 -25.88 10.34 13.07
N ALA A 483 -26.77 11.31 13.08
CA ALA A 483 -26.80 12.34 12.05
C ALA A 483 -25.59 13.25 12.26
N TYR A 484 -25.25 13.55 13.51
CA TYR A 484 -24.03 14.27 13.84
C TYR A 484 -22.79 13.42 13.58
N GLU A 485 -22.72 12.13 13.96
CA GLU A 485 -21.58 11.24 13.70
C GLU A 485 -21.52 10.64 12.29
N LEU A 486 -22.60 10.44 11.55
CA LEU A 486 -22.53 10.06 10.12
C LEU A 486 -22.23 11.29 9.29
N SER A 487 -22.71 12.47 9.67
CA SER A 487 -22.19 13.71 9.11
C SER A 487 -20.72 13.80 9.45
N GLU A 488 -20.28 13.73 10.71
CA GLU A 488 -18.87 13.78 11.13
C GLU A 488 -18.03 12.58 10.69
N MET A 489 -18.54 11.40 10.36
CA MET A 489 -17.75 10.23 9.93
C MET A 489 -17.68 10.19 8.41
N TYR A 490 -18.69 10.64 7.67
CA TYR A 490 -18.56 10.91 6.23
C TYR A 490 -17.87 12.24 5.94
N VAL A 491 -17.96 13.22 6.84
CA VAL A 491 -17.20 14.47 6.84
C VAL A 491 -15.80 14.14 7.33
N SER A 492 -15.53 13.52 8.49
CA SER A 492 -14.17 13.22 8.96
C SER A 492 -13.42 12.14 8.19
N PHE A 493 -14.08 11.16 7.59
CA PHE A 493 -13.39 10.24 6.67
C PHE A 493 -13.00 10.95 5.35
N PHE A 494 -13.61 12.11 5.05
CA PHE A 494 -13.28 13.00 3.92
C PHE A 494 -12.63 14.36 4.32
N LEU A 495 -12.55 14.70 5.62
CA LEU A 495 -12.19 16.03 6.18
C LEU A 495 -11.28 15.94 7.42
N LYS A 496 -11.15 14.78 8.10
CA LYS A 496 -10.06 14.51 9.08
C LYS A 496 -8.93 13.69 8.45
N SER A 497 -8.76 13.78 7.13
CA SER A 497 -7.46 13.54 6.52
C SER A 497 -6.47 14.69 6.77
N GLU A 498 -6.82 15.71 7.57
CA GLU A 498 -5.94 16.86 7.89
C GLU A 498 -5.70 17.11 9.41
N CYS A 499 -6.05 16.20 10.33
CA CYS A 499 -5.74 16.43 11.77
C CYS A 499 -5.32 15.18 12.57
N LEU A 500 -4.57 14.29 11.93
CA LEU A 500 -3.71 13.32 12.60
C LEU A 500 -2.37 13.28 11.85
N GLU A 501 -1.42 14.12 12.27
CA GLU A 501 0.00 13.78 12.18
C GLU A 501 0.27 12.56 13.07
N ILE A 502 -0.22 11.38 12.68
CA ILE A 502 0.22 10.08 13.20
C ILE A 502 0.16 9.07 12.04
N GLU A 503 1.32 8.79 11.45
CA GLU A 503 1.73 7.51 10.85
C GLU A 503 0.64 6.62 10.19
N LEU A 504 -0.16 7.18 9.29
CA LEU A 504 -1.07 6.42 8.40
C LEU A 504 -0.59 6.47 6.95
N GLY A 505 0.71 6.26 6.74
CA GLY A 505 1.23 6.00 5.40
C GLY A 505 0.76 4.63 4.89
N LYS A 506 0.02 4.63 3.77
CA LYS A 506 -0.29 3.47 2.90
C LYS A 506 -1.51 2.59 3.25
N VAL A 507 -2.70 3.16 3.40
CA VAL A 507 -3.95 2.37 3.22
C VAL A 507 -4.46 2.57 1.79
N PHE A 508 -4.04 1.69 0.87
CA PHE A 508 -4.68 1.59 -0.45
C PHE A 508 -6.12 1.08 -0.24
N MET A 509 -7.13 1.89 -0.55
CA MET A 509 -8.51 1.38 -0.61
C MET A 509 -8.66 0.38 -1.77
N ASP A 510 -9.21 -0.80 -1.49
CA ASP A 510 -9.49 -1.84 -2.49
C ASP A 510 -10.39 -1.28 -3.62
N ARG A 511 -10.01 -1.53 -4.88
CA ARG A 511 -10.78 -1.14 -6.07
C ARG A 511 -12.23 -1.60 -5.99
N GLU A 512 -12.48 -2.78 -5.43
CA GLU A 512 -13.82 -3.32 -5.31
C GLU A 512 -14.63 -2.52 -4.28
N LEU A 513 -14.01 -2.07 -3.19
CA LEU A 513 -14.64 -1.20 -2.18
C LEU A 513 -14.95 0.20 -2.71
N VAL A 514 -14.03 0.81 -3.45
CA VAL A 514 -14.27 2.12 -4.10
C VAL A 514 -15.38 2.00 -5.14
N THR A 515 -15.37 0.92 -5.94
CA THR A 515 -16.42 0.65 -6.93
C THR A 515 -17.77 0.43 -6.28
N MET A 516 -17.85 -0.42 -5.26
CA MET A 516 -19.08 -0.66 -4.51
C MET A 516 -19.59 0.62 -3.86
N SER A 517 -18.69 1.45 -3.30
CA SER A 517 -19.07 2.72 -2.68
C SER A 517 -19.61 3.73 -3.70
N MET A 518 -18.98 3.86 -4.86
CA MET A 518 -19.46 4.72 -5.95
C MET A 518 -20.77 4.20 -6.55
N MET A 519 -20.91 2.88 -6.75
CA MET A 519 -22.16 2.27 -7.22
C MET A 519 -23.31 2.45 -6.20
N LEU A 520 -23.01 2.37 -4.91
CA LEU A 520 -23.96 2.66 -3.83
C LEU A 520 -24.33 4.15 -3.78
N GLU A 521 -23.39 5.07 -3.97
CA GLU A 521 -23.68 6.51 -4.04
C GLU A 521 -24.52 6.85 -5.27
N ILE A 522 -24.25 6.24 -6.43
CA ILE A 522 -25.08 6.34 -7.65
C ILE A 522 -26.51 5.90 -7.31
N GLY A 523 -26.67 4.71 -6.73
CA GLY A 523 -27.99 4.19 -6.38
C GLY A 523 -28.72 5.06 -5.35
N LEU A 524 -28.04 5.52 -4.32
CA LEU A 524 -28.61 6.39 -3.29
C LEU A 524 -28.98 7.78 -3.83
N THR A 525 -28.19 8.34 -4.74
CA THR A 525 -28.47 9.64 -5.39
C THR A 525 -29.68 9.54 -6.30
N GLU A 526 -29.83 8.42 -7.02
CA GLU A 526 -31.00 8.13 -7.84
C GLU A 526 -32.28 7.89 -7.00
N ILE A 527 -32.15 7.33 -5.79
CA ILE A 527 -33.25 7.08 -4.85
C ILE A 527 -33.69 8.35 -4.08
N ASN A 528 -32.75 9.11 -3.51
CA ASN A 528 -33.06 10.19 -2.56
C ASN A 528 -33.62 11.47 -3.18
N ASN A 529 -33.38 11.75 -4.46
CA ASN A 529 -33.71 13.04 -5.08
C ASN A 529 -35.03 13.06 -5.88
N GLY A 530 -36.00 12.20 -5.54
CA GLY A 530 -37.40 12.39 -5.94
C GLY A 530 -37.88 11.63 -7.18
N CYS A 531 -37.63 10.31 -7.22
CA CYS A 531 -38.43 9.40 -8.07
C CYS A 531 -39.15 8.31 -7.26
N VAL A 532 -39.45 8.57 -5.99
CA VAL A 532 -40.41 7.78 -5.20
C VAL A 532 -41.56 8.69 -4.74
N ILE A 533 -42.18 9.34 -5.71
CA ILE A 533 -43.64 9.43 -5.74
C ILE A 533 -43.98 8.90 -7.12
N LEU A 534 -44.56 7.69 -7.21
CA LEU A 534 -45.51 7.23 -8.23
C LEU A 534 -45.66 5.69 -8.18
N SER A 535 -46.68 5.28 -7.43
CA SER A 535 -47.67 4.20 -7.57
C SER A 535 -47.61 3.08 -8.65
N ASN A 536 -46.58 2.83 -9.46
CA ASN A 536 -46.60 1.69 -10.41
C ASN A 536 -45.28 0.91 -10.50
N ARG A 537 -45.36 -0.41 -10.29
CA ARG A 537 -44.25 -1.37 -10.14
C ARG A 537 -43.36 -1.55 -11.39
N GLU A 538 -43.80 -1.16 -12.58
CA GLU A 538 -43.08 -1.46 -13.84
C GLU A 538 -41.95 -0.46 -14.17
N GLU A 539 -42.08 0.83 -13.84
CA GLU A 539 -41.01 1.84 -14.07
C GLU A 539 -39.84 1.72 -13.08
N SER A 540 -40.09 1.15 -11.90
CA SER A 540 -39.08 0.85 -10.89
C SER A 540 -38.04 -0.16 -11.37
N ILE A 541 -38.41 -1.09 -12.25
CA ILE A 541 -37.52 -2.16 -12.74
C ILE A 541 -36.50 -1.60 -13.75
N GLU A 542 -36.89 -0.68 -14.63
CA GLU A 542 -35.97 -0.05 -15.59
C GLU A 542 -34.91 0.84 -14.93
N LYS A 543 -35.24 1.52 -13.82
CA LYS A 543 -34.26 2.31 -13.04
C LYS A 543 -33.41 1.44 -12.11
N TYR A 544 -33.94 0.34 -11.58
CA TYR A 544 -33.13 -0.66 -10.86
C TYR A 544 -32.09 -1.32 -11.77
N ASN A 545 -32.35 -1.38 -13.08
CA ASN A 545 -31.45 -1.92 -14.09
C ASN A 545 -30.22 -1.03 -14.40
N SER A 546 -30.19 0.26 -14.04
CA SER A 546 -29.02 1.14 -14.27
C SER A 546 -27.83 0.76 -13.37
N ILE A 547 -28.09 0.47 -12.10
CA ILE A 547 -27.10 0.01 -11.10
C ILE A 547 -26.63 -1.42 -11.42
N ILE A 548 -27.54 -2.26 -11.95
CA ILE A 548 -27.25 -3.62 -12.41
C ILE A 548 -26.38 -3.65 -13.68
N ARG A 549 -26.27 -2.54 -14.43
CA ARG A 549 -25.62 -2.50 -15.75
C ARG A 549 -24.11 -2.83 -15.72
N TYR A 550 -23.43 -2.60 -14.60
CA TYR A 550 -22.03 -2.97 -14.39
C TYR A 550 -21.85 -4.11 -13.39
N LYS A 551 -22.96 -4.68 -12.87
CA LYS A 551 -22.98 -5.74 -11.84
C LYS A 551 -22.14 -6.96 -12.23
N ASP A 552 -22.13 -7.30 -13.51
CA ASP A 552 -21.41 -8.48 -14.01
C ASP A 552 -20.04 -8.12 -14.62
N ASN A 553 -19.63 -6.85 -14.60
CA ASN A 553 -18.41 -6.40 -15.28
C ASN A 553 -17.78 -5.14 -14.66
N THR A 554 -17.22 -5.28 -13.46
CA THR A 554 -16.43 -4.27 -12.73
C THR A 554 -15.31 -3.68 -13.61
N LYS A 555 -14.69 -4.50 -14.46
CA LYS A 555 -13.67 -4.06 -15.43
C LYS A 555 -14.23 -3.02 -16.41
N LYS A 556 -15.43 -3.25 -16.94
CA LYS A 556 -16.12 -2.29 -17.82
C LYS A 556 -16.48 -1.00 -17.09
N PHE A 557 -16.84 -1.04 -15.81
CA PHE A 557 -17.11 0.18 -15.03
C PHE A 557 -15.86 1.06 -14.92
N PHE A 558 -14.71 0.48 -14.54
CA PHE A 558 -13.44 1.20 -14.48
C PHE A 558 -13.01 1.74 -15.84
N GLU A 559 -13.17 0.98 -16.91
CA GLU A 559 -12.90 1.46 -18.27
C GLU A 559 -13.74 2.69 -18.63
N VAL A 560 -15.01 2.72 -18.24
CA VAL A 560 -15.88 3.88 -18.46
C VAL A 560 -15.49 5.05 -17.55
N LEU A 561 -15.21 4.81 -16.27
CA LEU A 561 -14.74 5.84 -15.34
C LEU A 561 -13.44 6.49 -15.81
N LYS A 562 -12.47 5.70 -16.33
CA LYS A 562 -11.24 6.20 -16.94
C LYS A 562 -11.51 7.14 -18.11
N LYS A 563 -12.41 6.74 -19.02
CA LYS A 563 -12.79 7.55 -20.18
C LYS A 563 -13.46 8.86 -19.75
N VAL A 564 -14.38 8.81 -18.79
CA VAL A 564 -15.06 9.99 -18.25
C VAL A 564 -14.06 10.92 -17.56
N ARG A 565 -13.18 10.37 -16.72
CA ARG A 565 -12.11 11.11 -16.04
C ARG A 565 -11.24 11.87 -17.02
N PHE A 566 -10.74 11.17 -18.03
CA PHE A 566 -9.92 11.74 -19.10
C PHE A 566 -10.63 12.91 -19.81
N CYS A 567 -11.91 12.76 -20.17
CA CYS A 567 -12.66 13.84 -20.83
C CYS A 567 -12.88 15.05 -19.90
N ILE A 568 -13.14 14.83 -18.60
CA ILE A 568 -13.33 15.91 -17.61
C ILE A 568 -12.04 16.72 -17.43
N GLU A 569 -10.90 16.05 -17.31
CA GLU A 569 -9.58 16.69 -17.18
C GLU A 569 -9.34 17.63 -18.37
N ARG A 570 -9.57 17.19 -19.61
CA ARG A 570 -9.45 18.03 -20.83
C ARG A 570 -10.33 19.28 -20.78
N ILE A 571 -11.59 19.13 -20.39
CA ILE A 571 -12.55 20.25 -20.24
C ILE A 571 -12.06 21.23 -19.17
N CYS A 572 -11.49 20.73 -18.07
CA CYS A 572 -10.95 21.56 -17.00
C CYS A 572 -9.72 22.35 -17.45
N TYR A 573 -8.84 21.77 -18.25
CA TYR A 573 -7.65 22.43 -18.81
C TYR A 573 -7.96 23.35 -20.01
N GLY A 574 -9.19 23.34 -20.53
CA GLY A 574 -9.61 24.19 -21.64
C GLY A 574 -9.10 23.71 -23.00
N ILE A 575 -8.78 22.42 -23.11
CA ILE A 575 -8.22 21.81 -24.32
C ILE A 575 -9.36 21.47 -25.27
N LYS A 576 -9.30 21.96 -26.51
CA LYS A 576 -10.27 21.58 -27.55
C LYS A 576 -10.06 20.11 -27.90
N GLU A 577 -11.11 19.30 -27.77
CA GLU A 577 -11.06 17.89 -28.15
C GLU A 577 -10.80 17.74 -29.65
N ILE A 578 -9.76 16.98 -30.01
CA ILE A 578 -9.30 16.92 -31.39
C ILE A 578 -10.07 15.88 -32.22
N ARG A 579 -10.61 14.77 -31.68
CA ARG A 579 -11.47 13.79 -32.41
C ARG A 579 -12.37 12.87 -31.52
N LYS A 580 -13.43 12.33 -32.16
CA LYS A 580 -14.35 11.15 -31.94
C LYS A 580 -14.54 10.43 -30.58
N ARG A 581 -13.94 10.85 -29.47
CA ARG A 581 -14.23 10.32 -28.13
C ARG A 581 -14.44 11.47 -27.16
N THR A 582 -15.42 12.28 -27.50
CA THR A 582 -15.81 13.44 -26.70
C THR A 582 -16.50 13.00 -25.42
N LEU A 583 -16.54 13.82 -24.37
CA LEU A 583 -17.32 13.47 -23.15
C LEU A 583 -18.76 13.05 -23.53
N VAL A 584 -19.31 13.70 -24.56
CA VAL A 584 -20.61 13.36 -25.15
C VAL A 584 -20.66 11.94 -25.71
N ASP A 585 -19.65 11.51 -26.47
CA ASP A 585 -19.59 10.17 -27.04
C ASP A 585 -19.49 9.13 -25.92
N VAL A 586 -18.69 9.39 -24.88
CA VAL A 586 -18.57 8.51 -23.71
C VAL A 586 -19.90 8.40 -22.96
N ILE A 587 -20.61 9.51 -22.77
CA ILE A 587 -21.93 9.54 -22.15
C ILE A 587 -22.94 8.71 -22.96
N VAL A 588 -22.97 8.89 -24.29
CA VAL A 588 -23.95 8.25 -25.16
C VAL A 588 -23.66 6.76 -25.38
N GLU A 589 -22.41 6.39 -25.65
CA GLU A 589 -21.99 4.99 -25.87
C GLU A 589 -22.16 4.12 -24.62
N ASN A 590 -22.04 4.72 -23.44
CA ASN A 590 -22.13 4.00 -22.15
C ASN A 590 -23.44 4.28 -21.40
N ASP A 591 -24.34 5.06 -22.00
CA ASP A 591 -25.64 5.46 -21.46
C ASP A 591 -25.54 5.93 -19.99
N ILE A 592 -24.62 6.88 -19.78
CA ILE A 592 -24.30 7.48 -18.47
C ILE A 592 -25.42 8.45 -18.10
N THR A 593 -26.01 8.32 -16.91
CA THR A 593 -27.02 9.26 -16.40
C THR A 593 -26.39 10.54 -15.83
N PRO A 594 -27.13 11.66 -15.69
CA PRO A 594 -26.61 12.86 -15.03
C PRO A 594 -26.07 12.60 -13.62
N GLU A 595 -26.74 11.73 -12.85
CA GLU A 595 -26.34 11.32 -11.50
C GLU A 595 -25.02 10.55 -11.50
N MET A 596 -24.86 9.58 -12.42
CA MET A 596 -23.61 8.85 -12.61
C MET A 596 -22.47 9.78 -13.00
N LEU A 597 -22.72 10.72 -13.91
CA LEU A 597 -21.73 11.71 -14.31
C LEU A 597 -21.30 12.59 -13.13
N LEU A 598 -22.22 12.98 -12.24
CA LEU A 598 -21.86 13.75 -11.03
C LEU A 598 -20.96 12.96 -10.08
N VAL A 599 -21.26 11.67 -9.85
CA VAL A 599 -20.44 10.78 -9.02
C VAL A 599 -19.07 10.55 -9.67
N PHE A 600 -19.01 10.36 -10.99
CA PHE A 600 -17.76 10.24 -11.73
C PHE A 600 -16.90 11.51 -11.66
N ILE A 601 -17.52 12.69 -11.75
CA ILE A 601 -16.81 13.97 -11.56
C ILE A 601 -16.25 14.08 -10.14
N ARG A 602 -17.02 13.70 -9.11
CA ARG A 602 -16.53 13.70 -7.72
C ARG A 602 -15.36 12.75 -7.51
N GLY A 603 -15.38 11.59 -8.14
CA GLY A 603 -14.27 10.63 -8.11
C GLY A 603 -13.08 11.01 -9.00
N THR A 604 -13.23 12.03 -9.85
CA THR A 604 -12.19 12.48 -10.80
C THR A 604 -11.47 13.74 -10.32
N VAL A 605 -12.20 14.69 -9.74
CA VAL A 605 -11.69 16.04 -9.47
C VAL A 605 -11.17 16.12 -8.03
N PRO A 606 -9.92 16.56 -7.80
CA PRO A 606 -9.37 16.74 -6.45
C PRO A 606 -10.24 17.65 -5.57
N LEU A 607 -10.34 17.31 -4.28
CA LEU A 607 -11.24 17.99 -3.31
C LEU A 607 -10.94 19.48 -3.12
N ASP A 608 -9.71 19.88 -3.39
CA ASP A 608 -9.21 21.25 -3.28
C ASP A 608 -9.54 22.12 -4.51
N CYS A 609 -10.11 21.53 -5.57
CA CYS A 609 -10.65 22.25 -6.72
C CYS A 609 -12.06 22.78 -6.42
N ASN A 610 -12.39 23.96 -6.96
CA ASN A 610 -13.76 24.45 -6.88
C ASN A 610 -14.67 23.57 -7.74
N ASN A 611 -15.26 22.56 -7.10
CA ASN A 611 -16.15 21.58 -7.69
C ASN A 611 -17.28 22.25 -8.49
N TYR A 612 -17.92 23.28 -7.94
CA TYR A 612 -18.97 24.03 -8.63
C TYR A 612 -18.50 24.64 -9.96
N SER A 613 -17.27 25.16 -10.01
CA SER A 613 -16.69 25.71 -11.24
C SER A 613 -16.42 24.64 -12.31
N VAL A 614 -16.03 23.43 -11.90
CA VAL A 614 -15.80 22.29 -12.80
C VAL A 614 -17.13 21.79 -13.38
N TYR A 615 -18.14 21.61 -12.52
CA TYR A 615 -19.50 21.25 -12.96
C TYR A 615 -20.06 22.28 -13.96
N LYS A 616 -19.83 23.58 -13.74
CA LYS A 616 -20.26 24.64 -14.66
C LYS A 616 -19.52 24.58 -16.01
N ARG A 617 -18.22 24.28 -16.02
CA ARG A 617 -17.45 24.10 -17.27
C ARG A 617 -17.95 22.89 -18.06
N ILE A 618 -18.23 21.79 -17.38
CA ILE A 618 -18.80 20.59 -17.99
C ILE A 618 -20.19 20.88 -18.55
N LEU A 619 -21.07 21.54 -17.79
CA LEU A 619 -22.39 21.93 -18.29
C LEU A 619 -22.28 22.80 -19.56
N ASN A 620 -21.48 23.87 -19.53
CA ASN A 620 -21.28 24.73 -20.69
C ASN A 620 -20.75 23.95 -21.89
N TYR A 621 -19.85 22.99 -21.66
CA TYR A 621 -19.34 22.11 -22.70
C TYR A 621 -20.47 21.23 -23.30
N LEU A 622 -21.28 20.57 -22.45
CA LEU A 622 -22.39 19.72 -22.90
C LEU A 622 -23.44 20.52 -23.69
N GLU A 623 -23.72 21.77 -23.27
CA GLU A 623 -24.60 22.68 -24.00
C GLU A 623 -24.05 23.06 -25.38
N ASN A 624 -22.77 23.41 -25.47
CA ASN A 624 -22.12 23.76 -26.72
C ASN A 624 -22.12 22.59 -27.72
N GLU A 625 -21.86 21.37 -27.25
CA GLU A 625 -21.87 20.17 -28.10
C GLU A 625 -23.29 19.79 -28.54
N ARG A 626 -24.30 20.02 -27.69
CA ARG A 626 -25.72 19.89 -28.09
C ARG A 626 -26.05 20.87 -29.22
N VAL A 627 -25.67 22.15 -29.09
CA VAL A 627 -25.92 23.17 -30.13
C VAL A 627 -25.22 22.81 -31.45
N ARG A 628 -24.08 22.12 -31.39
CA ARG A 628 -23.36 21.57 -32.55
C ARG A 628 -23.99 20.30 -33.14
N GLY A 629 -25.13 19.84 -32.62
CA GLY A 629 -25.91 18.73 -33.18
C GLY A 629 -25.52 17.35 -32.67
N LYS A 630 -24.74 17.23 -31.57
CA LYS A 630 -24.45 15.93 -30.94
C LYS A 630 -25.61 15.41 -30.08
N THR A 631 -25.63 14.10 -29.86
CA THR A 631 -26.70 13.23 -29.33
C THR A 631 -27.04 13.38 -27.83
N ILE A 632 -26.88 14.56 -27.22
CA ILE A 632 -27.33 14.80 -25.83
C ILE A 632 -28.73 15.40 -25.83
N SER A 633 -29.67 14.75 -25.14
CA SER A 633 -31.04 15.23 -25.04
C SER A 633 -31.16 16.48 -24.14
N GLU A 634 -32.09 17.38 -24.47
CA GLU A 634 -32.41 18.54 -23.61
C GLU A 634 -32.86 18.11 -22.20
N LYS A 635 -33.47 16.93 -22.08
CA LYS A 635 -33.87 16.33 -20.80
C LYS A 635 -32.64 15.96 -19.94
N PHE A 636 -31.55 15.51 -20.56
CA PHE A 636 -30.30 15.21 -19.87
C PHE A 636 -29.68 16.49 -19.28
N ILE A 637 -29.59 17.56 -20.09
CA ILE A 637 -29.02 18.84 -19.66
C ILE A 637 -29.85 19.45 -18.52
N LYS A 638 -31.18 19.55 -18.68
CA LYS A 638 -32.06 20.10 -17.63
C LYS A 638 -31.93 19.33 -16.32
N ARG A 639 -31.81 17.99 -16.39
CA ARG A 639 -31.62 17.15 -15.21
C ARG A 639 -30.26 17.38 -14.57
N TYR A 640 -29.19 17.55 -15.35
CA TYR A 640 -27.86 17.91 -14.82
C TYR A 640 -27.83 19.31 -14.17
N GLU A 641 -28.51 20.30 -14.77
CA GLU A 641 -28.62 21.67 -14.24
C GLU A 641 -29.28 21.75 -12.86
N MET A 642 -30.26 20.87 -12.58
CA MET A 642 -30.96 20.83 -11.29
C MET A 642 -30.04 20.62 -10.09
N PHE A 643 -28.85 20.06 -10.30
CA PHE A 643 -27.88 19.80 -9.24
C PHE A 643 -26.97 21.00 -8.91
N LEU A 644 -26.86 22.00 -9.80
CA LEU A 644 -25.98 23.16 -9.59
C LEU A 644 -26.31 23.99 -8.33
N PRO A 645 -27.59 24.30 -8.02
CA PRO A 645 -27.93 25.06 -6.81
C PRO A 645 -27.58 24.31 -5.51
N ILE A 646 -27.83 23.00 -5.46
CA ILE A 646 -27.52 22.13 -4.31
C ILE A 646 -26.01 22.12 -4.05
N LEU A 647 -25.22 21.98 -5.11
CA LEU A 647 -23.75 21.98 -5.01
C LEU A 647 -23.20 23.35 -4.54
N LYS A 648 -23.83 24.45 -4.96
CA LYS A 648 -23.48 25.81 -4.52
C LYS A 648 -23.75 26.04 -3.04
N GLU A 649 -24.85 25.51 -2.51
CA GLU A 649 -25.20 25.59 -1.08
C GLU A 649 -24.26 24.74 -0.21
N MET A 650 -23.91 23.53 -0.66
CA MET A 650 -22.94 22.65 0.02
C MET A 650 -21.53 23.30 0.10
N GLU A 651 -21.13 24.06 -0.91
CA GLU A 651 -19.85 24.79 -0.93
C GLU A 651 -19.85 26.00 0.02
N GLN A 652 -20.98 26.71 0.15
CA GLN A 652 -21.13 27.83 1.08
C GLN A 652 -21.05 27.38 2.54
N GLY A 653 -21.60 26.20 2.89
CA GLY A 653 -21.48 25.62 4.23
C GLY A 653 -20.06 25.15 4.60
N LYS A 654 -19.20 24.84 3.62
CA LYS A 654 -17.78 24.50 3.85
C LYS A 654 -16.86 25.72 4.00
N LYS A 655 -17.25 26.89 3.47
CA LYS A 655 -16.42 28.11 3.49
C LYS A 655 -16.18 28.70 4.89
N GLU A 656 -17.08 28.51 5.85
CA GLU A 656 -16.96 29.12 7.18
C GLU A 656 -16.01 28.37 8.12
N VAL A 657 -15.78 27.06 7.88
CA VAL A 657 -14.88 26.23 8.71
C VAL A 657 -13.46 26.23 8.14
N LEU A 658 -13.29 26.21 6.81
CA LEU A 658 -11.97 26.20 6.18
C LEU A 658 -11.20 27.52 6.33
N PHE A 659 -11.86 28.68 6.49
CA PHE A 659 -11.18 29.99 6.34
C PHE A 659 -10.16 30.34 7.45
N GLN A 660 -10.12 29.60 8.55
CA GLN A 660 -9.19 29.84 9.66
C GLN A 660 -7.95 28.93 9.63
N GLU A 661 -8.11 27.70 9.16
CA GLU A 661 -7.01 26.70 9.07
C GLU A 661 -6.22 26.85 7.76
N VAL A 662 -6.85 27.39 6.73
CA VAL A 662 -6.32 27.46 5.37
C VAL A 662 -5.35 28.63 5.13
N LYS A 663 -5.24 29.57 6.06
CA LYS A 663 -4.43 30.79 5.88
C LYS A 663 -2.92 30.55 5.91
N GLU A 664 -2.46 29.42 6.45
CA GLU A 664 -1.04 29.09 6.57
C GLU A 664 -0.55 28.15 5.44
N GLU A 665 -1.44 27.34 4.83
CA GLU A 665 -1.13 26.50 3.66
C GLU A 665 -1.31 27.21 2.29
N PHE A 666 -2.00 28.36 2.24
CA PHE A 666 -2.33 29.06 1.00
C PHE A 666 -1.20 29.88 0.35
N ALA A 667 0.06 29.56 0.65
CA ALA A 667 1.18 30.05 -0.15
C ALA A 667 1.27 29.36 -1.54
N PHE A 668 0.69 28.17 -1.69
CA PHE A 668 0.87 27.31 -2.87
C PHE A 668 -0.10 27.58 -4.05
N LYS A 669 -1.26 28.22 -3.80
CA LYS A 669 -2.31 28.42 -4.82
C LYS A 669 -2.15 29.63 -5.75
N LYS A 670 -1.00 30.31 -5.73
CA LYS A 670 -0.80 31.56 -6.48
C LYS A 670 -0.41 31.38 -7.96
N THR A 671 -0.14 30.15 -8.42
CA THR A 671 0.40 29.92 -9.77
C THR A 671 -0.67 29.58 -10.83
N ILE A 672 -1.80 28.95 -10.45
CA ILE A 672 -2.83 28.53 -11.42
C ILE A 672 -4.01 29.52 -11.53
N LEU A 673 -4.21 30.37 -10.51
CA LEU A 673 -5.28 31.38 -10.52
C LEU A 673 -4.88 32.74 -11.13
N ASN A 674 -3.65 32.88 -11.62
CA ASN A 674 -3.16 34.09 -12.32
C ASN A 674 -2.90 33.86 -13.82
N LEU A 675 -3.57 32.88 -14.44
CA LEU A 675 -3.84 32.99 -15.87
C LEU A 675 -4.97 34.01 -16.03
N ASP A 676 -4.55 35.28 -16.06
CA ASP A 676 -5.36 36.46 -16.35
C ASP A 676 -6.33 36.18 -17.51
N GLU A 677 -7.56 36.67 -17.42
CA GLU A 677 -8.55 36.59 -18.52
C GLU A 677 -8.00 37.21 -19.82
N SER A 678 -7.04 38.14 -19.69
CA SER A 678 -6.26 38.69 -20.80
C SER A 678 -5.42 37.61 -21.53
N LYS A 679 -4.75 36.70 -20.79
CA LYS A 679 -3.94 35.61 -21.37
C LYS A 679 -4.75 34.50 -22.00
N ARG A 680 -5.96 34.21 -21.50
CA ARG A 680 -6.90 33.27 -22.16
C ARG A 680 -7.39 33.82 -23.50
N SER A 681 -7.62 35.12 -23.55
CA SER A 681 -8.01 35.81 -24.79
C SER A 681 -6.84 35.86 -25.76
N GLU A 682 -5.61 36.09 -25.30
CA GLU A 682 -4.39 35.98 -26.11
C GLU A 682 -4.15 34.56 -26.64
N ILE A 683 -4.39 33.50 -25.87
CA ILE A 683 -4.26 32.11 -26.35
C ILE A 683 -5.29 31.81 -27.46
N ILE A 684 -6.51 32.32 -27.32
CA ILE A 684 -7.59 32.16 -28.31
C ILE A 684 -7.35 33.03 -29.57
N GLU A 685 -6.80 34.24 -29.43
CA GLU A 685 -6.38 35.10 -30.55
C GLU A 685 -5.11 34.56 -31.24
N TYR A 686 -4.16 34.04 -30.46
CA TYR A 686 -2.94 33.39 -30.95
C TYR A 686 -3.28 32.13 -31.76
N GLU A 687 -4.24 31.31 -31.33
CA GLU A 687 -4.76 30.18 -32.11
C GLU A 687 -5.40 30.62 -33.44
N LYS A 688 -6.15 31.73 -33.47
CA LYS A 688 -6.72 32.28 -34.71
C LYS A 688 -5.65 32.82 -35.66
N SER A 689 -4.52 33.29 -35.12
CA SER A 689 -3.40 33.80 -35.94
C SER A 689 -2.51 32.69 -36.53
N LYS A 690 -2.52 31.48 -35.95
CA LYS A 690 -1.69 30.35 -36.41
C LYS A 690 -2.27 29.55 -37.57
N THR A 691 -3.56 29.69 -37.88
CA THR A 691 -4.13 29.09 -39.10
C THR A 691 -3.56 29.68 -40.40
N GLU A 692 -2.78 30.77 -40.35
CA GLU A 692 -2.22 31.42 -41.55
C GLU A 692 -0.68 31.55 -41.56
N LYS A 693 0.06 31.07 -40.56
CA LYS A 693 1.53 31.04 -40.60
C LYS A 693 2.12 29.72 -40.07
N GLY A 694 2.61 28.90 -41.01
CA GLY A 694 3.65 27.88 -40.82
C GLY A 694 3.28 26.74 -39.88
N GLY A 695 2.75 25.64 -40.43
CA GLY A 695 2.53 24.41 -39.67
C GLY A 695 3.85 23.82 -39.17
N ASN A 696 3.92 23.51 -37.87
CA ASN A 696 4.89 22.54 -37.35
C ASN A 696 4.50 21.18 -37.96
N GLU A 697 5.15 20.77 -39.05
CA GLU A 697 4.98 19.44 -39.62
C GLU A 697 5.65 18.42 -38.68
N CYS A 698 4.90 17.39 -38.30
CA CYS A 698 5.44 16.28 -37.52
C CYS A 698 6.06 15.27 -38.49
N GLU A 699 7.31 14.92 -38.27
CA GLU A 699 8.00 13.94 -39.09
C GLU A 699 7.84 12.55 -38.47
N ILE A 700 7.20 11.64 -39.21
CA ILE A 700 7.09 10.24 -38.79
C ILE A 700 8.33 9.51 -39.27
N LEU A 701 9.19 9.17 -38.32
CA LEU A 701 10.42 8.42 -38.57
C LEU A 701 10.18 6.93 -38.38
N ASN A 702 10.41 6.14 -39.42
CA ASN A 702 10.42 4.69 -39.30
C ASN A 702 11.79 4.23 -38.80
N CYS A 703 11.83 3.53 -37.66
CA CYS A 703 13.08 3.08 -37.07
C CYS A 703 13.80 2.10 -38.00
N THR A 704 15.02 2.45 -38.42
CA THR A 704 15.87 1.59 -39.25
C THR A 704 16.95 0.93 -38.40
N ILE A 705 17.21 -0.36 -38.65
CA ILE A 705 18.20 -1.12 -37.89
C ILE A 705 19.59 -0.80 -38.44
N LYS A 706 20.48 -0.35 -37.57
CA LYS A 706 21.91 -0.16 -37.84
C LYS A 706 22.74 -0.98 -36.85
N GLU A 707 23.94 -1.36 -37.25
CA GLU A 707 24.88 -2.04 -36.34
C GLU A 707 25.38 -1.07 -35.27
N TRP A 708 25.57 -1.55 -34.04
CA TRP A 708 25.93 -0.71 -32.90
C TRP A 708 27.22 0.10 -33.10
N ASP A 709 28.24 -0.49 -33.73
CA ASP A 709 29.50 0.20 -34.02
C ASP A 709 29.33 1.31 -35.06
N GLU A 710 28.36 1.19 -35.97
CA GLU A 710 28.00 2.26 -36.91
C GLU A 710 27.27 3.39 -36.18
N ILE A 711 26.31 3.07 -35.30
CA ILE A 711 25.57 4.06 -34.49
C ILE A 711 26.53 4.88 -33.64
N LYS A 712 27.40 4.21 -32.87
CA LYS A 712 28.43 4.86 -32.06
C LYS A 712 29.28 5.78 -32.91
N ARG A 713 29.77 5.32 -34.06
CA ARG A 713 30.61 6.12 -34.94
C ARG A 713 29.86 7.36 -35.43
N ILE A 714 28.65 7.23 -35.95
CA ILE A 714 27.86 8.35 -36.47
C ILE A 714 27.63 9.41 -35.39
N ILE A 715 27.30 8.99 -34.18
CA ILE A 715 26.96 9.91 -33.08
C ILE A 715 28.22 10.54 -32.46
N THR A 716 29.32 9.79 -32.35
CA THR A 716 30.55 10.25 -31.65
C THR A 716 31.56 10.97 -32.55
N ASP A 717 31.50 10.80 -33.88
CA ASP A 717 32.49 11.36 -34.82
C ASP A 717 32.47 12.90 -34.90
N GLY A 718 31.53 13.58 -34.24
CA GLY A 718 31.51 15.05 -34.08
C GLY A 718 31.38 15.84 -35.39
N SER A 719 31.27 15.15 -36.53
CA SER A 719 31.16 15.69 -37.88
C SER A 719 29.74 16.18 -38.23
N LYS A 720 28.78 15.90 -37.35
CA LYS A 720 27.39 16.32 -37.47
C LYS A 720 27.26 17.81 -37.15
N ASN A 721 26.99 18.61 -38.17
CA ASN A 721 26.78 20.05 -38.02
C ASN A 721 25.45 20.29 -37.29
N VAL A 722 25.52 20.66 -36.00
CA VAL A 722 24.33 20.88 -35.16
C VAL A 722 23.82 22.32 -35.26
N ASP A 723 22.51 22.47 -35.40
CA ASP A 723 21.84 23.77 -35.36
C ASP A 723 21.59 24.20 -33.89
N ASN A 724 22.36 25.21 -33.46
CA ASN A 724 22.28 25.81 -32.13
C ASN A 724 20.95 26.54 -31.84
N LYS A 725 20.07 26.68 -32.83
CA LYS A 725 18.77 27.33 -32.74
C LYS A 725 17.61 26.38 -33.03
N LYS A 726 17.86 25.07 -33.07
CA LYS A 726 16.82 24.07 -33.32
C LYS A 726 16.57 23.17 -32.12
N ILE A 727 15.30 22.89 -31.87
CA ILE A 727 14.80 22.02 -30.80
C ILE A 727 14.07 20.84 -31.46
N ALA A 728 14.41 19.61 -31.07
CA ALA A 728 13.65 18.42 -31.44
C ALA A 728 12.91 17.86 -30.22
N ILE A 729 11.62 17.55 -30.37
CA ILE A 729 10.86 16.75 -29.41
C ILE A 729 10.73 15.35 -29.98
N ILE A 730 11.17 14.34 -29.22
CA ILE A 730 11.33 12.96 -29.69
C ILE A 730 10.52 12.03 -28.80
N PHE A 731 9.69 11.18 -29.41
CA PHE A 731 9.01 10.11 -28.68
C PHE A 731 8.78 8.88 -29.57
N CYS A 732 8.92 7.70 -28.96
CA CYS A 732 8.58 6.44 -29.61
C CYS A 732 7.09 6.16 -29.45
N THR A 733 6.47 5.55 -30.44
CA THR A 733 5.05 5.19 -30.35
C THR A 733 4.70 3.94 -31.14
N ASN A 734 3.89 3.10 -30.51
CA ASN A 734 3.21 1.93 -31.09
C ASN A 734 1.68 2.09 -31.06
N ASP A 735 1.17 3.16 -30.44
CA ASP A 735 -0.24 3.46 -30.29
C ASP A 735 -0.56 4.77 -31.00
N ASN A 736 -1.34 4.66 -32.07
CA ASN A 736 -1.71 5.78 -32.91
C ASN A 736 -2.63 6.80 -32.20
N GLU A 737 -3.43 6.37 -31.22
CA GLU A 737 -4.28 7.26 -30.44
C GLU A 737 -3.45 8.06 -29.43
N MET A 738 -2.57 7.40 -28.67
CA MET A 738 -1.65 8.09 -27.75
C MET A 738 -0.72 9.06 -28.49
N ARG A 739 -0.23 8.66 -29.67
CA ARG A 739 0.58 9.51 -30.56
C ARG A 739 -0.13 10.81 -30.90
N LEU A 740 -1.35 10.72 -31.43
CA LEU A 740 -2.13 11.89 -31.85
C LEU A 740 -2.50 12.79 -30.67
N GLU A 741 -2.76 12.21 -29.49
CA GLU A 741 -3.04 12.99 -28.30
C GLU A 741 -1.77 13.70 -27.81
N CYS A 742 -0.64 13.02 -27.69
CA CYS A 742 0.65 13.66 -27.36
C CYS A 742 0.96 14.82 -28.31
N GLU A 743 0.84 14.61 -29.63
CA GLU A 743 1.04 15.61 -30.67
C GLU A 743 0.17 16.86 -30.44
N ALA A 744 -1.08 16.69 -30.01
CA ALA A 744 -2.00 17.78 -29.71
C ALA A 744 -1.45 18.73 -28.63
N TYR A 745 -0.90 18.19 -27.55
CA TYR A 745 -0.31 18.98 -26.47
C TYR A 745 0.96 19.68 -26.93
N LEU A 746 1.82 18.98 -27.67
CA LEU A 746 3.07 19.54 -28.20
C LEU A 746 2.81 20.76 -29.11
N ARG A 747 1.70 20.77 -29.85
CA ARG A 747 1.30 21.91 -30.71
C ARG A 747 0.94 23.17 -29.93
N THR A 748 0.61 23.06 -28.63
CA THR A 748 0.30 24.20 -27.77
C THR A 748 1.53 24.90 -27.19
N LEU A 749 2.71 24.26 -27.28
CA LEU A 749 3.95 24.79 -26.73
C LEU A 749 4.39 26.05 -27.48
N LYS A 750 4.91 27.01 -26.73
CA LYS A 750 5.51 28.23 -27.26
C LYS A 750 6.98 27.97 -27.57
N VAL A 751 7.33 28.18 -28.83
CA VAL A 751 8.71 28.12 -29.31
C VAL A 751 9.33 29.51 -29.09
N PRO A 752 10.54 29.62 -28.49
CA PRO A 752 11.24 30.91 -28.39
C PRO A 752 11.47 31.54 -29.78
N ASP A 753 11.39 32.88 -29.89
CA ASP A 753 11.34 33.59 -31.17
C ASP A 753 12.50 33.28 -32.14
N ASP A 754 13.71 33.04 -31.61
CA ASP A 754 14.91 32.73 -32.40
C ASP A 754 15.13 31.22 -32.64
N TYR A 755 14.15 30.39 -32.31
CA TYR A 755 14.28 28.94 -32.35
C TYR A 755 13.29 28.29 -33.31
N SER A 756 13.74 27.22 -33.97
CA SER A 756 12.89 26.31 -34.71
C SER A 756 12.56 25.08 -33.87
N LEU A 757 11.37 24.51 -34.08
CA LEU A 757 10.90 23.30 -33.41
C LEU A 757 10.57 22.24 -34.45
N GLU A 758 11.09 21.04 -34.26
CA GLU A 758 10.64 19.83 -34.94
C GLU A 758 10.12 18.80 -33.93
N VAL A 759 9.18 17.98 -34.38
CA VAL A 759 8.62 16.88 -33.59
C VAL A 759 8.85 15.59 -34.38
N ILE A 760 9.58 14.66 -33.78
CA ILE A 760 10.01 13.40 -34.40
C ILE A 760 9.29 12.26 -33.70
N GLU A 761 8.38 11.65 -34.45
CA GLU A 761 7.56 10.54 -33.98
C GLU A 761 8.19 9.25 -34.48
N VAL A 762 8.75 8.44 -33.59
CA VAL A 762 9.45 7.21 -33.98
C VAL A 762 8.50 6.02 -33.92
N VAL A 763 8.30 5.36 -35.06
CA VAL A 763 7.46 4.16 -35.18
C VAL A 763 8.30 2.92 -35.48
N ASN A 764 7.78 1.74 -35.12
CA ASN A 764 8.43 0.43 -35.30
C ASN A 764 9.80 0.28 -34.62
N ALA A 765 10.06 1.04 -33.55
CA ALA A 765 11.25 0.84 -32.73
C ALA A 765 11.21 -0.54 -32.05
N LYS A 766 12.35 -1.24 -32.00
CA LYS A 766 12.48 -2.53 -31.30
C LYS A 766 12.55 -2.35 -29.78
N SER A 767 13.10 -1.23 -29.36
CA SER A 767 13.35 -0.79 -27.99
C SER A 767 13.34 0.74 -27.93
N MET A 768 13.26 1.32 -26.72
CA MET A 768 13.38 2.77 -26.57
C MET A 768 14.73 3.30 -27.07
N THR A 769 15.81 2.60 -26.74
CA THR A 769 17.17 2.93 -27.19
C THR A 769 17.31 2.95 -28.71
N SER A 770 16.71 1.97 -29.41
CA SER A 770 16.73 1.91 -30.88
C SER A 770 16.01 3.08 -31.51
N GLY A 771 14.84 3.43 -30.99
CA GLY A 771 14.05 4.53 -31.52
C GLY A 771 14.73 5.88 -31.28
N TYR A 772 15.30 6.09 -30.09
CA TYR A 772 16.01 7.31 -29.77
C TYR A 772 17.34 7.45 -30.52
N ASN A 773 18.08 6.37 -30.76
CA ASN A 773 19.24 6.38 -31.67
C ASN A 773 18.84 6.75 -33.10
N ALA A 774 17.75 6.16 -33.62
CA ALA A 774 17.23 6.49 -34.95
C ALA A 774 16.87 7.98 -35.05
N ALA A 775 16.19 8.53 -34.05
CA ALA A 775 15.86 9.95 -34.01
C ALA A 775 17.12 10.82 -33.97
N ILE A 776 18.06 10.56 -33.05
CA ILE A 776 19.32 11.32 -32.95
C ILE A 776 20.04 11.36 -34.29
N ILE A 777 20.13 10.25 -35.02
CA ILE A 777 20.82 10.21 -36.31
C ILE A 777 20.16 11.11 -37.36
N ASN A 778 18.84 11.31 -37.31
CA ASN A 778 18.07 12.03 -38.32
C ASN A 778 17.78 13.50 -37.99
N THR A 779 18.16 14.00 -36.81
CA THR A 779 18.01 15.43 -36.45
C THR A 779 19.33 16.13 -36.25
N ASP A 780 19.49 17.34 -36.79
CA ASP A 780 20.60 18.26 -36.50
C ASP A 780 20.33 19.20 -35.31
N ALA A 781 19.20 19.08 -34.61
CA ALA A 781 18.85 19.94 -33.49
C ALA A 781 19.86 19.85 -32.35
N LYS A 782 20.35 21.00 -31.84
CA LYS A 782 21.20 21.00 -30.64
C LYS A 782 20.46 20.52 -29.39
N TYR A 783 19.20 20.94 -29.25
CA TYR A 783 18.41 20.69 -28.06
C TYR A 783 17.41 19.58 -28.36
N LYS A 784 17.40 18.52 -27.54
CA LYS A 784 16.49 17.38 -27.73
C LYS A 784 15.72 17.08 -26.46
N LEU A 785 14.40 17.05 -26.56
CA LEU A 785 13.48 16.68 -25.49
C LEU A 785 12.89 15.30 -25.78
N TYR A 786 13.28 14.30 -25.01
CA TYR A 786 12.73 12.95 -25.06
C TYR A 786 11.57 12.85 -24.07
N ILE A 787 10.44 12.33 -24.55
CA ILE A 787 9.25 12.05 -23.75
C ILE A 787 8.65 10.69 -24.14
N HIS A 788 7.74 10.19 -23.30
CA HIS A 788 6.87 9.07 -23.68
C HIS A 788 5.65 9.57 -24.44
N HIS A 789 5.02 8.70 -25.25
CA HIS A 789 3.78 9.03 -25.97
C HIS A 789 2.54 9.20 -25.07
N ASP A 790 2.63 8.83 -23.80
CA ASP A 790 1.59 8.92 -22.77
C ASP A 790 1.86 10.09 -21.79
N VAL A 791 2.80 10.98 -22.14
CA VAL A 791 3.13 12.21 -21.40
C VAL A 791 2.53 13.42 -22.10
N TRP A 792 1.79 14.23 -21.35
CA TRP A 792 1.20 15.48 -21.81
C TRP A 792 1.82 16.67 -21.07
N ILE A 793 2.52 17.52 -21.82
CA ILE A 793 3.14 18.73 -21.27
C ILE A 793 2.11 19.85 -21.30
N ILE A 794 1.71 20.32 -20.11
CA ILE A 794 0.65 21.34 -19.97
C ILE A 794 1.20 22.75 -19.78
N GLU A 795 2.50 22.92 -19.52
CA GLU A 795 3.15 24.23 -19.38
C GLU A 795 3.57 24.78 -20.76
N PRO A 796 2.91 25.81 -21.31
CA PRO A 796 3.19 26.28 -22.67
C PRO A 796 4.60 26.86 -22.82
N ASN A 797 5.22 27.37 -21.76
CA ASN A 797 6.54 28.00 -21.83
C ASN A 797 7.71 27.03 -21.54
N VAL A 798 7.44 25.73 -21.40
CA VAL A 798 8.46 24.72 -21.01
C VAL A 798 9.76 24.81 -21.83
N LEU A 799 9.66 25.00 -23.15
CA LEU A 799 10.83 25.06 -24.04
C LEU A 799 11.70 26.28 -23.75
N LEU A 800 11.09 27.43 -23.48
CA LEU A 800 11.80 28.65 -23.11
C LEU A 800 12.55 28.45 -21.80
N GLU A 801 11.92 27.81 -20.81
CA GLU A 801 12.53 27.58 -19.50
C GLU A 801 13.71 26.60 -19.57
N LEU A 802 13.57 25.53 -20.34
CA LEU A 802 14.66 24.56 -20.56
C LEU A 802 15.87 25.23 -21.23
N ILE A 803 15.64 26.02 -22.29
CA ILE A 803 16.71 26.74 -23.00
C ILE A 803 17.41 27.74 -22.07
N GLN A 804 16.66 28.54 -21.31
CA GLN A 804 17.24 29.48 -20.34
C GLN A 804 18.05 28.76 -19.26
N THR A 805 17.62 27.57 -18.84
CA THR A 805 18.30 26.78 -17.82
C THR A 805 19.68 26.33 -18.29
N VAL A 806 19.76 25.67 -19.46
CA VAL A 806 21.03 25.14 -19.97
C VAL A 806 21.96 26.24 -20.52
N GLN A 807 21.42 27.42 -20.86
CA GLN A 807 22.24 28.60 -21.14
C GLN A 807 22.85 29.21 -19.87
N LYS A 808 22.15 29.14 -18.74
CA LYS A 808 22.65 29.64 -17.45
C LYS A 808 23.67 28.69 -16.83
N PHE A 809 23.43 27.39 -16.94
CA PHE A 809 24.28 26.33 -16.39
C PHE A 809 24.93 25.58 -17.56
N GLU A 810 25.99 26.13 -18.13
CA GLU A 810 26.58 25.61 -19.38
C GLU A 810 27.10 24.17 -19.27
N ASP A 811 27.51 23.73 -18.08
CA ASP A 811 27.99 22.37 -17.80
C ASP A 811 26.86 21.32 -17.77
N LEU A 812 25.62 21.77 -17.65
CA LEU A 812 24.44 20.93 -17.59
C LEU A 812 24.09 20.37 -18.97
N LYS A 813 24.23 19.06 -19.16
CA LYS A 813 24.00 18.38 -20.45
C LYS A 813 22.74 17.53 -20.51
N LEU A 814 22.19 17.15 -19.36
CA LEU A 814 20.96 16.38 -19.23
C LEU A 814 20.10 16.96 -18.10
N VAL A 815 18.85 17.27 -18.40
CA VAL A 815 17.89 17.85 -17.44
C VAL A 815 16.59 17.05 -17.44
N GLY A 816 16.18 16.60 -16.26
CA GLY A 816 14.91 15.93 -16.03
C GLY A 816 13.92 16.76 -15.22
N VAL A 817 12.70 16.25 -15.11
CA VAL A 817 11.71 16.75 -14.13
C VAL A 817 11.52 15.78 -12.96
N VAL A 818 12.00 14.54 -13.10
CA VAL A 818 11.96 13.49 -12.08
C VAL A 818 13.31 12.80 -12.01
N GLY A 819 13.86 12.64 -10.81
CA GLY A 819 15.12 11.93 -10.64
C GLY A 819 15.60 11.78 -9.19
N SER A 820 16.80 11.22 -9.06
CA SER A 820 17.50 10.97 -7.80
C SER A 820 18.96 11.41 -7.88
N GLY A 821 19.48 11.93 -6.76
CA GLY A 821 20.90 12.25 -6.60
C GLY A 821 21.81 11.03 -6.40
N ASN A 822 21.25 9.83 -6.18
CA ASN A 822 22.00 8.59 -5.94
C ASN A 822 21.54 7.44 -6.85
N PHE A 823 22.47 6.55 -7.22
CA PHE A 823 22.13 5.23 -7.74
C PHE A 823 21.85 4.33 -6.53
N TYR A 824 20.61 3.87 -6.36
CA TYR A 824 20.31 2.94 -5.27
C TYR A 824 20.90 1.54 -5.57
N ILE A 825 21.43 0.87 -4.54
CA ILE A 825 22.08 -0.46 -4.60
C ILE A 825 21.14 -1.58 -5.12
N GLY A 826 19.83 -1.29 -5.26
CA GLY A 826 18.84 -2.20 -5.83
C GLY A 826 18.38 -1.89 -7.26
N GLY A 827 18.93 -0.88 -7.96
CA GLY A 827 18.60 -0.56 -9.36
C GLY A 827 17.28 0.20 -9.58
N CYS A 828 16.30 0.07 -8.68
CA CYS A 828 15.07 0.85 -8.71
C CYS A 828 15.26 2.21 -8.04
N TRP A 829 15.40 3.29 -8.80
CA TRP A 829 15.63 4.63 -8.24
C TRP A 829 14.43 5.15 -7.40
N PHE A 830 13.23 4.58 -7.58
CA PHE A 830 12.01 4.93 -6.86
C PHE A 830 11.64 3.97 -5.69
N VAL A 831 12.50 3.01 -5.31
CA VAL A 831 12.24 2.06 -4.22
C VAL A 831 13.37 2.07 -3.19
N GLY A 832 13.08 2.34 -1.90
CA GLY A 832 14.08 2.23 -0.81
C GLY A 832 13.68 2.89 0.51
N GLU A 833 14.36 2.50 1.61
CA GLU A 833 14.41 3.26 2.87
C GLU A 833 15.28 4.51 2.64
N ASN A 834 14.67 5.56 2.09
CA ASN A 834 15.14 6.96 1.94
C ASN A 834 14.48 7.59 0.69
N LEU A 835 13.17 7.36 0.52
CA LEU A 835 12.33 8.05 -0.48
C LEU A 835 12.41 9.58 -0.36
N GLU A 836 12.93 10.09 0.77
CA GLU A 836 13.19 11.50 1.02
C GLU A 836 14.14 12.16 0.00
N LYS A 837 14.87 11.40 -0.83
CA LYS A 837 15.89 11.92 -1.76
C LYS A 837 15.47 11.95 -3.24
N ASN A 838 14.21 11.65 -3.54
CA ASN A 838 13.67 11.60 -4.90
C ASN A 838 12.67 12.74 -5.11
N PHE A 839 12.91 13.56 -6.13
CA PHE A 839 12.10 14.76 -6.38
C PHE A 839 11.36 14.63 -7.70
N ALA A 840 10.04 14.80 -7.63
CA ALA A 840 9.21 15.40 -8.67
C ALA A 840 7.79 15.60 -8.16
N LYS A 841 7.08 16.52 -8.81
CA LYS A 841 5.62 16.50 -8.87
C LYS A 841 5.21 15.97 -10.24
N LEU A 842 4.95 14.67 -10.31
CA LEU A 842 4.41 14.04 -11.51
C LEU A 842 2.94 13.70 -11.23
N CYS A 843 2.04 14.24 -12.04
CA CYS A 843 0.63 13.84 -12.01
C CYS A 843 0.50 12.52 -12.77
N GLN A 844 0.78 11.43 -12.07
CA GLN A 844 0.57 10.07 -12.57
C GLN A 844 -0.87 9.65 -12.29
N ASN A 845 -1.62 9.35 -13.35
CA ASN A 845 -2.94 8.73 -13.21
C ASN A 845 -2.77 7.23 -12.91
N TYR A 846 -2.46 6.87 -11.67
CA TYR A 846 -2.74 5.52 -11.19
C TYR A 846 -4.24 5.38 -10.91
N GLU A 847 -4.77 4.18 -11.15
CA GLU A 847 -6.12 3.83 -10.71
C GLU A 847 -6.18 3.93 -9.19
N ILE A 848 -6.70 5.08 -8.73
CA ILE A 848 -6.84 5.54 -7.35
C ILE A 848 -5.50 6.11 -6.81
N GLU A 849 -5.51 7.42 -6.50
CA GLU A 849 -4.43 8.28 -5.96
C GLU A 849 -3.35 8.84 -6.91
N THR A 850 -3.33 10.17 -7.03
CA THR A 850 -2.18 10.99 -7.44
C THR A 850 -1.46 11.48 -6.19
N HIS A 851 -0.37 10.82 -5.77
CA HIS A 851 0.52 11.38 -4.76
C HIS A 851 1.98 11.11 -5.11
N LEU A 852 2.66 12.13 -5.62
CA LEU A 852 4.08 12.30 -5.35
C LEU A 852 4.21 13.37 -4.28
N THR A 853 4.43 12.91 -3.05
CA THR A 853 4.79 13.73 -1.91
C THR A 853 6.16 14.35 -2.11
N GLU A 854 6.24 15.68 -1.96
CA GLU A 854 7.49 16.42 -1.85
C GLU A 854 8.28 15.94 -0.64
N TYR A 855 9.47 15.38 -0.85
CA TYR A 855 10.46 15.29 0.21
C TYR A 855 11.80 15.82 -0.31
N ILE A 856 12.34 16.81 0.42
CA ILE A 856 13.65 17.38 0.15
C ILE A 856 14.66 16.66 1.04
N GLY A 857 15.44 15.78 0.43
CA GLY A 857 16.58 15.16 1.10
C GLY A 857 17.58 16.25 1.46
N LYS A 858 17.98 16.32 2.73
CA LYS A 858 18.93 17.32 3.25
C LYS A 858 20.34 17.27 2.60
N ASP A 859 20.60 16.27 1.76
CA ASP A 859 21.95 15.93 1.26
C ASP A 859 22.10 15.91 -0.29
N VAL A 860 21.15 16.43 -1.06
CA VAL A 860 21.32 16.48 -2.54
C VAL A 860 21.97 17.80 -2.96
N ASP A 861 23.10 17.70 -3.66
CA ASP A 861 23.84 18.87 -4.16
C ASP A 861 22.98 19.74 -5.07
N CYS A 862 22.85 21.02 -4.72
CA CYS A 862 22.20 22.00 -5.57
C CYS A 862 23.20 22.48 -6.64
N VAL A 863 22.86 22.26 -7.91
CA VAL A 863 23.62 22.77 -9.07
C VAL A 863 23.52 24.29 -9.15
N GLY A 864 22.36 24.85 -8.76
CA GLY A 864 22.17 26.29 -8.66
C GLY A 864 20.70 26.68 -8.62
N THR A 865 20.44 27.98 -8.67
CA THR A 865 19.07 28.53 -8.65
C THR A 865 18.79 29.36 -9.89
N LEU A 866 17.73 29.05 -10.63
CA LEU A 866 17.19 29.84 -11.73
C LEU A 866 16.18 30.87 -11.19
N ASN A 867 16.31 32.12 -11.63
CA ASN A 867 15.44 33.25 -11.27
C ASN A 867 15.18 33.41 -9.75
N ASP A 868 16.19 33.08 -8.93
CA ASP A 868 16.19 33.15 -7.45
C ASP A 868 15.07 32.38 -6.75
N LYS A 869 14.43 31.43 -7.45
CA LYS A 869 13.28 30.68 -6.92
C LYS A 869 13.30 29.19 -7.22
N ILE A 870 13.93 28.77 -8.32
CA ILE A 870 13.88 27.38 -8.81
C ILE A 870 15.26 26.79 -8.63
N LYS A 871 15.41 25.81 -7.75
CA LYS A 871 16.67 25.09 -7.59
C LYS A 871 16.76 23.97 -8.62
N LEU A 872 17.98 23.67 -9.03
CA LEU A 872 18.32 22.44 -9.72
C LEU A 872 19.14 21.58 -8.78
N TYR A 873 18.82 20.29 -8.73
CA TYR A 873 19.54 19.31 -7.94
C TYR A 873 20.29 18.37 -8.87
N ARG A 874 21.52 18.05 -8.49
CA ARG A 874 22.38 17.15 -9.25
C ARG A 874 21.75 15.76 -9.27
N ALA A 875 21.73 15.16 -10.44
CA ALA A 875 21.09 13.88 -10.70
C ALA A 875 22.12 12.81 -11.04
N LYS A 876 21.95 11.62 -10.47
CA LYS A 876 22.57 10.38 -10.96
C LYS A 876 21.58 9.54 -11.77
N ALA A 877 20.28 9.64 -11.46
CA ALA A 877 19.21 8.99 -12.21
C ALA A 877 18.10 10.00 -12.56
N ILE A 878 17.60 9.95 -13.80
CA ILE A 878 16.47 10.74 -14.30
C ILE A 878 15.49 9.77 -14.97
N ASP A 879 14.19 9.97 -14.74
CA ASP A 879 13.14 9.16 -15.36
C ASP A 879 12.90 9.54 -16.83
N GLY A 880 12.70 8.54 -17.67
CA GLY A 880 12.48 8.69 -19.12
C GLY A 880 11.20 9.40 -19.53
N VAL A 881 10.25 9.67 -18.62
CA VAL A 881 9.03 10.44 -18.94
C VAL A 881 9.36 11.83 -19.51
N PHE A 882 10.51 12.39 -19.11
CA PHE A 882 10.96 13.70 -19.56
C PHE A 882 12.47 13.88 -19.39
N MET A 883 13.21 13.87 -20.51
CA MET A 883 14.66 14.08 -20.54
C MET A 883 15.05 15.11 -21.59
N PHE A 884 15.63 16.22 -21.18
CA PHE A 884 16.12 17.28 -22.06
C PHE A 884 17.64 17.25 -22.14
N THR A 885 18.19 17.24 -23.35
CA THR A 885 19.64 17.10 -23.60
C THR A 885 20.18 18.21 -24.50
N THR A 886 21.47 18.52 -24.35
CA THR A 886 22.18 19.50 -25.18
C THR A 886 23.33 18.91 -26.00
N ILE A 887 23.58 17.61 -25.86
CA ILE A 887 24.65 16.87 -26.52
C ILE A 887 24.16 15.47 -26.87
N ASP A 888 24.66 14.91 -27.96
CA ASP A 888 24.28 13.55 -28.36
C ASP A 888 25.19 12.53 -27.65
N VAL A 889 24.56 11.58 -26.96
CA VAL A 889 25.21 10.38 -26.42
C VAL A 889 24.48 9.16 -27.02
N PRO A 890 25.21 8.13 -27.47
CA PRO A 890 24.57 6.94 -28.02
C PRO A 890 23.81 6.16 -26.94
N TRP A 891 22.52 5.93 -27.14
CA TRP A 891 21.72 5.08 -26.28
C TRP A 891 22.18 3.63 -26.42
N ARG A 892 22.45 2.94 -25.31
CA ARG A 892 23.03 1.58 -25.26
C ARG A 892 22.10 0.49 -25.78
N GLU A 893 21.75 0.54 -27.06
CA GLU A 893 20.89 -0.42 -27.75
C GLU A 893 21.51 -1.83 -27.83
N ASP A 894 22.83 -1.94 -27.67
CA ASP A 894 23.54 -3.23 -27.55
C ASP A 894 23.28 -3.94 -26.22
N VAL A 895 22.85 -3.21 -25.18
CA VAL A 895 22.60 -3.76 -23.83
C VAL A 895 21.12 -3.70 -23.49
N PHE A 896 20.48 -2.55 -23.68
CA PHE A 896 19.08 -2.29 -23.32
C PHE A 896 18.19 -2.40 -24.55
N THR A 897 17.60 -3.57 -24.77
CA THR A 897 16.82 -3.91 -25.98
C THR A 897 15.31 -3.95 -25.75
N ASN A 898 14.81 -3.33 -24.68
CA ASN A 898 13.38 -3.26 -24.34
C ASN A 898 12.96 -1.83 -23.89
N TRP A 899 11.86 -1.70 -23.14
CA TRP A 899 11.23 -0.44 -22.73
C TRP A 899 11.60 0.04 -21.32
N HIS A 900 12.46 -0.68 -20.59
CA HIS A 900 12.85 -0.35 -19.21
C HIS A 900 14.36 -0.05 -19.09
N PHE A 901 14.73 0.72 -18.07
CA PHE A 901 16.12 1.04 -17.68
C PHE A 901 16.99 1.77 -18.73
N TYR A 902 16.43 2.13 -19.89
CA TYR A 902 17.12 2.90 -20.93
C TYR A 902 17.44 4.35 -20.49
N ASP A 903 16.60 4.93 -19.65
CA ASP A 903 16.68 6.29 -19.12
C ASP A 903 17.81 6.45 -18.10
N ILE A 904 17.84 5.58 -17.10
CA ILE A 904 18.88 5.62 -16.06
C ILE A 904 20.22 5.10 -16.57
N SER A 905 20.24 4.19 -17.56
CA SER A 905 21.48 3.80 -18.23
C SER A 905 22.07 4.94 -19.08
N GLU A 906 21.23 5.78 -19.67
CA GLU A 906 21.69 6.99 -20.35
C GLU A 906 22.32 7.98 -19.36
N CYS A 907 21.73 8.15 -18.17
CA CYS A 907 22.32 8.96 -17.11
C CYS A 907 23.74 8.47 -16.74
N VAL A 908 23.94 7.15 -16.65
CA VAL A 908 25.28 6.56 -16.42
C VAL A 908 26.26 6.92 -17.55
N GLU A 909 25.82 6.89 -18.81
CA GLU A 909 26.66 7.27 -19.95
C GLU A 909 27.04 8.75 -19.96
N TYR A 910 26.15 9.64 -19.52
CA TYR A 910 26.47 11.06 -19.32
C TYR A 910 27.47 11.28 -18.19
N VAL A 911 27.22 10.67 -17.02
CA VAL A 911 28.10 10.77 -15.84
C VAL A 911 29.50 10.25 -16.16
N LYS A 912 29.62 9.12 -16.87
CA LYS A 912 30.91 8.59 -17.36
C LYS A 912 31.72 9.57 -18.19
N ARG A 913 31.04 10.40 -18.98
CA ARG A 913 31.68 11.41 -19.85
C ARG A 913 31.98 12.71 -19.10
N GLY A 914 31.72 12.74 -17.78
CA GLY A 914 31.93 13.91 -16.93
C GLY A 914 30.87 14.99 -17.13
N TYR A 915 29.72 14.67 -17.73
CA TYR A 915 28.66 15.64 -17.96
C TYR A 915 27.76 15.81 -16.73
N GLU A 916 27.39 17.05 -16.43
CA GLU A 916 26.48 17.33 -15.32
C GLU A 916 25.04 17.03 -15.72
N CYS A 917 24.35 16.28 -14.86
CA CYS A 917 22.94 15.93 -14.98
C CYS A 917 22.17 16.55 -13.81
N ALA A 918 20.96 17.05 -14.02
CA ALA A 918 20.15 17.64 -12.96
C ALA A 918 18.65 17.44 -13.19
N PHE A 919 17.85 17.68 -12.14
CA PHE A 919 16.41 17.83 -12.24
C PHE A 919 15.92 19.06 -11.47
N PHE A 920 14.76 19.59 -11.86
CA PHE A 920 14.17 20.78 -11.23
C PHE A 920 13.63 20.51 -9.83
N ASP A 921 13.77 21.49 -8.92
CA ASP A 921 13.00 21.52 -7.69
C ASP A 921 11.55 21.92 -7.96
N ASN A 922 10.64 21.28 -7.23
CA ASN A 922 9.28 21.72 -7.03
C ASN A 922 8.47 22.14 -8.30
N GLY A 923 7.82 21.17 -8.95
CA GLY A 923 6.51 21.31 -9.63
C GLY A 923 6.31 22.41 -10.70
N LYS A 924 7.37 23.02 -11.24
CA LYS A 924 7.24 24.11 -12.21
C LYS A 924 6.90 23.63 -13.62
N ILE A 925 7.62 22.61 -14.10
CA ILE A 925 7.25 21.90 -15.33
C ILE A 925 6.20 20.87 -14.97
N ASN A 926 4.94 21.22 -15.18
CA ASN A 926 3.83 20.31 -14.95
C ASN A 926 3.66 19.40 -16.16
N ILE A 927 3.79 18.10 -15.92
CA ILE A 927 3.50 17.05 -16.88
C ILE A 927 2.43 16.12 -16.31
N HIS A 928 1.57 15.64 -17.20
CA HIS A 928 0.59 14.62 -16.89
C HIS A 928 1.01 13.31 -17.57
N HIS A 929 1.09 12.22 -16.81
CA HIS A 929 1.52 10.92 -17.32
C HIS A 929 0.40 9.88 -17.17
N TYR A 930 -0.03 9.30 -18.30
CA TYR A 930 -1.14 8.36 -18.36
C TYR A 930 -0.65 6.91 -18.29
N VAL A 931 -0.63 6.34 -17.08
CA VAL A 931 -0.06 5.02 -16.85
C VAL A 931 -1.05 3.90 -17.21
N THR A 932 -0.67 3.00 -18.12
CA THR A 932 -1.44 1.80 -18.47
C THR A 932 -0.74 0.52 -18.00
N VAL A 933 -0.60 0.29 -16.68
CA VAL A 933 0.03 -0.95 -16.21
C VAL A 933 -0.94 -2.14 -16.31
N ASN A 934 -0.62 -3.10 -17.17
CA ASN A 934 -1.09 -4.49 -17.05
C ASN A 934 -0.07 -5.26 -16.19
N GLY A 935 -0.52 -6.16 -15.31
CA GLY A 935 0.31 -6.87 -14.33
C GLY A 935 1.46 -7.74 -14.88
N GLU A 936 1.57 -7.91 -16.20
CA GLU A 936 2.69 -8.60 -16.87
C GLU A 936 3.99 -7.78 -16.84
N ALA A 937 3.93 -6.45 -16.70
CA ALA A 937 5.08 -5.55 -16.74
C ALA A 937 6.05 -5.67 -15.55
N ALA A 938 5.62 -6.23 -14.42
CA ALA A 938 6.44 -6.27 -13.20
C ALA A 938 7.57 -7.32 -13.25
N VAL A 939 7.35 -8.45 -13.93
CA VAL A 939 8.36 -9.50 -14.08
C VAL A 939 9.45 -9.06 -15.04
N GLU A 940 9.06 -8.50 -16.20
CA GLU A 940 10.01 -7.96 -17.18
C GLU A 940 10.86 -6.83 -16.58
N TYR A 941 10.26 -5.94 -15.79
CA TYR A 941 10.99 -4.88 -15.10
C TYR A 941 12.13 -5.40 -14.21
N LEU A 942 11.91 -6.50 -13.47
CA LEU A 942 12.94 -7.10 -12.61
C LEU A 942 14.09 -7.73 -13.42
N GLU A 943 13.81 -8.35 -14.57
CA GLU A 943 14.86 -8.88 -15.44
C GLU A 943 15.78 -7.76 -15.98
N TRP A 944 15.19 -6.65 -16.41
CA TRP A 944 15.94 -5.48 -16.89
C TRP A 944 16.71 -4.76 -15.80
N LYS A 945 16.21 -4.80 -14.56
CA LYS A 945 16.93 -4.32 -13.38
C LYS A 945 18.23 -5.09 -13.17
N ASP A 946 18.21 -6.42 -13.30
CA ASP A 946 19.42 -7.23 -13.13
C ASP A 946 20.43 -6.98 -14.26
N ILE A 947 19.96 -6.80 -15.50
CA ILE A 947 20.80 -6.38 -16.63
C ILE A 947 21.46 -5.02 -16.35
N PHE A 948 20.69 -4.04 -15.86
CA PHE A 948 21.21 -2.73 -15.48
C PHE A 948 22.24 -2.81 -14.35
N LEU A 949 21.99 -3.60 -13.31
CA LEU A 949 22.92 -3.77 -12.20
C LEU A 949 24.23 -4.41 -12.64
N ASN A 950 24.18 -5.42 -13.51
CA ASN A 950 25.38 -6.02 -14.10
C ASN A 950 26.14 -5.00 -14.97
N TYR A 951 25.41 -4.24 -15.77
CA TYR A 951 25.97 -3.17 -16.60
C TYR A 951 26.76 -2.15 -15.76
N VAL A 952 26.17 -1.64 -14.67
CA VAL A 952 26.83 -0.66 -13.80
C VAL A 952 28.04 -1.26 -13.07
N LYS A 953 27.97 -2.53 -12.63
CA LYS A 953 29.11 -3.23 -12.00
C LYS A 953 30.32 -3.35 -12.91
N GLU A 954 30.11 -3.60 -14.20
CA GLU A 954 31.19 -3.72 -15.19
C GLU A 954 31.91 -2.39 -15.45
N ILE A 955 31.27 -1.27 -15.11
CA ILE A 955 31.68 0.07 -15.49
C ILE A 955 32.58 0.73 -14.45
N ASP A 956 32.22 0.65 -13.16
CA ASP A 956 32.95 1.30 -12.08
C ASP A 956 32.52 0.73 -10.72
N GLU A 957 33.38 -0.07 -10.09
CA GLU A 957 33.17 -0.56 -8.72
C GLU A 957 32.95 0.60 -7.72
N LYS A 958 33.49 1.82 -8.00
CA LYS A 958 33.33 3.01 -7.15
C LYS A 958 32.03 3.78 -7.35
N LEU A 959 31.25 3.50 -8.41
CA LEU A 959 29.88 3.99 -8.52
C LEU A 959 28.92 3.15 -7.67
N PHE A 960 29.37 1.96 -7.23
CA PHE A 960 28.64 0.98 -6.43
C PHE A 960 28.92 1.10 -4.91
N ASP A 961 30.14 1.52 -4.53
CA ASP A 961 30.51 1.95 -3.16
C ASP A 961 29.99 3.36 -2.84
#